data_AF-A0A229URF7-F1
#
_entry.id   AF-A0A229URF7-F1
#
_cell.length_a   1.000
_cell.length_b   1.000
_cell.length_c   1.000
_cell.angle_alpha   90.00
_cell.angle_beta   90.00
_cell.angle_gamma   90.00
#
_symmetry.space_group_name_H-M   'P 1'
#
loop_
_entity.id
_entity.type
_entity.pdbx_description
1 polymer ?
#
loop_
_entity_poly.entity_id
_entity_poly.type
_entity_poly.pdbx_seq_one_letter_code
_entity_poly.pdbx_strand_id
1 'polypeptide(L)'
;MMSWQKWGSTVLTLFIALSGINVGASKVEAVGVASLVSGAYTLALDDQGSGHYGVGIYKGTSKLDEQVNPLSLQIKSAASTEISYQGPYTSWANAGGVITATGSLTTSNGSRFDYTDQYTVQDGTGAFVMSRNVNVAVVNSGDKGFATRYALYPLSSTSLTDYNMFAPGNWYKQNSNVVSGALASNYADENFFIKETRLPLPMMAMQTASSGESLAFIHTNANLSSVQSESSESWLVDAGFKFGAIGVKKSPRPTLNYIYPSTEGDKNYYGNDQNGLLHLTGLVRRSHPVQTGVSHSYSLVIKVGQDTDFSTTQGSVWKYAYNLYNPTVNYIDANTIYNNDLSYFGAKYQSFANGANGLPWSSLTRTSGDTGYHLQSGFVGQQTKVGWEMIRDGYKNNNASNLSKGVAMIDFWANSSMTAAGIPQTDFFSDTGLWGSDPLFLRTVSDAAEGVLDAYNTAYARGDYHDNWMIYVQKFGDFLVTKQAADGSWARSYNIDGTVQNAGKFNTTNPIRFLIKLYLATHDPRYYTAAIQAGNWSLTNVDQTYSYVGGTPDNNNTMDKEAGMMALNAFNSLYDVTGDSKWLSAAKNAGNYVQSWTFAYNYNVYPSTRWAANGAVYPSWFKVDLGANYSISRVETMFEYGNVYYKYKIETSTDNTNWTTFIDKTGNTARPVSMGYVDNGTATARYVRITITGAEGGPWPSIYEFKVYDGSGSNIAQDKSATASSEQDAAHNAAKGVDGVVTSDLKSPWPSAGLVGQSLVATGHSYTDTFMINGPAEFYRLYVSTGDAQYLSFAKILANNANAPTDYDGRLGYQFKALLGEGIMGNNFTEYYGLECLTWQLAVQLESIAMLEDMFGYKNIDQIESNLSSGQKQMLSHLSYLPGGTTPATQITNGKVYKIVNRNSGKLIDVQGASTANSANISQYHDINGTGQQWKAVDQGSGYWKFINLNSGKAIDVEGSSTANGANISQYTDNGSGATNQQWTVTGVGQGFWKIINRNSGKAVDVESSGRDDSRNISQFTDSGTPNQQWAFIEVPQPVSTLTNNAIYKIANKKSGRVIDVQDASMANSANIRQWHDSAITAQQWKAVDQGSGYWKFINVNSGKTIDVEGSSTANGANISQYTDTGSGAANQQWQVVSVGGGYWKIVNRNSGKLIDVEGGSTIDGTNISQYQDMNTANQQWLFSSSP
;
A
#
# COMPACT_ATOMS: atom_id res chain seq x y z
N MET A 1 -27.93 -14.48 37.08
CA MET A 1 -29.35 -14.12 36.94
C MET A 1 -29.52 -13.45 35.60
N MET A 2 -30.41 -14.02 34.77
CA MET A 2 -30.97 -13.56 33.48
C MET A 2 -29.99 -13.22 32.34
N SER A 3 -30.14 -13.69 31.11
CA SER A 3 -30.31 -15.05 30.56
C SER A 3 -30.04 -14.91 29.05
N TRP A 4 -29.00 -15.58 28.56
CA TRP A 4 -28.71 -15.81 27.15
C TRP A 4 -29.52 -16.99 26.62
N GLN A 5 -30.00 -16.93 25.36
CA GLN A 5 -30.39 -18.01 24.42
C GLN A 5 -31.40 -17.45 23.38
N LYS A 6 -31.47 -17.77 22.07
CA LYS A 6 -30.81 -18.72 21.14
C LYS A 6 -31.50 -18.56 19.74
N TRP A 7 -30.84 -19.00 18.66
CA TRP A 7 -31.33 -19.26 17.26
C TRP A 7 -31.56 -18.06 16.33
N GLY A 8 -31.28 -18.11 15.01
CA GLY A 8 -31.01 -19.21 14.08
C GLY A 8 -31.92 -19.11 12.84
N SER A 9 -31.35 -18.66 11.71
CA SER A 9 -31.67 -18.95 10.30
C SER A 9 -33.10 -19.30 9.81
N THR A 10 -33.47 -18.63 8.69
CA THR A 10 -34.08 -19.12 7.41
C THR A 10 -35.54 -18.74 7.03
N VAL A 11 -35.66 -18.25 5.77
CA VAL A 11 -36.78 -18.31 4.79
C VAL A 11 -37.86 -17.20 4.77
N LEU A 12 -37.69 -16.31 3.76
CA LEU A 12 -38.60 -15.96 2.66
C LEU A 12 -40.05 -15.49 2.94
N THR A 13 -40.37 -14.36 2.28
CA THR A 13 -41.65 -13.94 1.67
C THR A 13 -42.41 -12.81 2.37
N LEU A 14 -42.76 -11.82 1.53
CA LEU A 14 -43.80 -10.79 1.67
C LEU A 14 -43.43 -9.51 2.45
N PHE A 15 -43.08 -8.44 1.72
CA PHE A 15 -43.78 -7.15 1.80
C PHE A 15 -43.58 -6.35 0.51
N ILE A 16 -44.65 -6.29 -0.28
CA ILE A 16 -44.88 -5.34 -1.37
C ILE A 16 -45.46 -4.05 -0.75
N ALA A 17 -45.11 -2.92 -1.37
CA ALA A 17 -45.72 -1.58 -1.28
C ALA A 17 -45.38 -0.70 -0.06
N LEU A 18 -44.50 0.28 -0.29
CA LEU A 18 -44.86 1.71 -0.33
C LEU A 18 -43.63 2.55 -0.72
N SER A 19 -43.47 2.82 -2.02
CA SER A 19 -42.64 3.92 -2.52
C SER A 19 -43.39 4.62 -3.65
N GLY A 20 -44.48 5.31 -3.29
CA GLY A 20 -45.15 6.27 -4.16
C GLY A 20 -44.44 7.63 -4.08
N ILE A 21 -43.24 7.72 -4.64
CA ILE A 21 -42.68 9.01 -5.08
C ILE A 21 -42.71 8.97 -6.60
N ASN A 22 -43.66 9.73 -7.13
CA ASN A 22 -43.92 9.87 -8.55
C ASN A 22 -42.82 10.76 -9.15
N VAL A 23 -41.68 10.15 -9.51
CA VAL A 23 -40.70 10.80 -10.39
C VAL A 23 -41.31 10.73 -11.77
N GLY A 24 -41.56 11.88 -12.40
CA GLY A 24 -42.17 11.94 -13.73
C GLY A 24 -41.42 11.06 -14.72
N ALA A 25 -42.00 9.91 -15.07
CA ALA A 25 -41.51 9.07 -16.14
C ALA A 25 -41.76 9.79 -17.47
N SER A 26 -40.75 10.51 -17.96
CA SER A 26 -40.66 10.77 -19.39
C SER A 26 -40.64 9.40 -20.08
N LYS A 27 -41.70 9.08 -20.84
CA LYS A 27 -41.75 7.91 -21.71
C LYS A 27 -40.49 7.92 -22.58
N VAL A 28 -39.54 7.02 -22.31
CA VAL A 28 -38.51 6.70 -23.29
C VAL A 28 -39.22 5.94 -24.40
N GLU A 29 -39.15 6.44 -25.64
CA GLU A 29 -39.72 5.76 -26.80
C GLU A 29 -39.13 4.36 -26.91
N ALA A 30 -39.96 3.34 -27.17
CA ALA A 30 -39.48 1.98 -27.36
C ALA A 30 -38.62 1.94 -28.64
N VAL A 31 -37.36 1.53 -28.49
CA VAL A 31 -36.42 1.33 -29.61
C VAL A 31 -36.20 -0.17 -29.84
N GLY A 32 -36.12 -0.57 -31.10
CA GLY A 32 -35.99 -1.98 -31.52
C GLY A 32 -37.28 -2.80 -31.33
N VAL A 33 -37.19 -4.09 -31.62
CA VAL A 33 -38.30 -5.06 -31.43
C VAL A 33 -38.41 -5.58 -30.00
N ALA A 34 -37.31 -5.50 -29.24
CA ALA A 34 -37.23 -5.79 -27.83
C ALA A 34 -36.13 -4.92 -27.21
N SER A 35 -36.32 -4.42 -25.99
CA SER A 35 -35.34 -3.55 -25.34
C SER A 35 -35.29 -3.67 -23.82
N LEU A 36 -34.16 -3.24 -23.26
CA LEU A 36 -33.82 -3.19 -21.84
C LEU A 36 -33.24 -1.80 -21.53
N VAL A 37 -33.68 -1.18 -20.45
CA VAL A 37 -33.26 0.17 -20.06
C VAL A 37 -32.40 0.11 -18.79
N SER A 38 -31.26 0.77 -18.82
CA SER A 38 -30.37 0.95 -17.67
C SER A 38 -29.86 2.39 -17.64
N GLY A 39 -30.33 3.18 -16.66
CA GLY A 39 -30.02 4.61 -16.58
C GLY A 39 -30.49 5.37 -17.83
N ALA A 40 -29.58 6.10 -18.46
CA ALA A 40 -29.85 6.85 -19.70
C ALA A 40 -29.76 6.01 -20.98
N TYR A 41 -29.41 4.72 -20.87
CA TYR A 41 -29.07 3.87 -22.00
C TYR A 41 -30.10 2.76 -22.19
N THR A 42 -30.28 2.36 -23.45
CA THR A 42 -31.17 1.27 -23.86
C THR A 42 -30.40 0.27 -24.71
N LEU A 43 -30.40 -1.00 -24.31
CA LEU A 43 -29.99 -2.12 -25.17
C LEU A 43 -31.22 -2.63 -25.90
N ALA A 44 -31.15 -2.77 -27.21
CA ALA A 44 -32.26 -3.23 -28.04
C ALA A 44 -31.84 -4.31 -29.05
N LEU A 45 -32.80 -5.17 -29.41
CA LEU A 45 -32.71 -5.99 -30.62
C LEU A 45 -33.31 -5.21 -31.79
N ASP A 46 -32.54 -5.04 -32.84
CA ASP A 46 -32.92 -4.27 -34.03
C ASP A 46 -33.32 -5.20 -35.17
N ASP A 47 -34.51 -5.00 -35.74
CA ASP A 47 -34.94 -5.71 -36.95
C ASP A 47 -34.12 -5.27 -38.16
N GLN A 48 -33.43 -6.23 -38.78
CA GLN A 48 -32.63 -6.06 -40.01
C GLN A 48 -33.44 -6.41 -41.26
N GLY A 49 -34.71 -6.77 -41.11
CA GLY A 49 -35.61 -7.25 -42.15
C GLY A 49 -35.64 -8.78 -42.25
N SER A 50 -36.75 -9.31 -42.78
CA SER A 50 -36.93 -10.75 -43.07
C SER A 50 -36.81 -11.68 -41.85
N GLY A 51 -37.13 -11.20 -40.64
CA GLY A 51 -37.02 -11.98 -39.40
C GLY A 51 -35.59 -12.13 -38.88
N HIS A 52 -34.69 -11.23 -39.28
CA HIS A 52 -33.30 -11.19 -38.83
C HIS A 52 -33.08 -10.05 -37.84
N TYR A 53 -32.38 -10.32 -36.75
CA TYR A 53 -32.18 -9.34 -35.68
C TYR A 53 -30.70 -9.13 -35.32
N GLY A 54 -30.33 -7.87 -35.16
CA GLY A 54 -29.05 -7.41 -34.62
C GLY A 54 -29.22 -6.85 -33.21
N VAL A 55 -28.15 -6.31 -32.63
CA VAL A 55 -28.14 -5.65 -31.32
C VAL A 55 -27.74 -4.18 -31.48
N GLY A 56 -28.39 -3.28 -30.76
CA GLY A 56 -28.07 -1.86 -30.71
C GLY A 56 -28.02 -1.33 -29.28
N ILE A 57 -27.12 -0.38 -29.01
CA ILE A 57 -27.10 0.42 -27.78
C ILE A 57 -27.48 1.86 -28.13
N TYR A 58 -28.39 2.43 -27.35
CA TYR A 58 -28.99 3.73 -27.58
C TYR A 58 -28.91 4.62 -26.35
N LYS A 59 -28.88 5.94 -26.59
CA LYS A 59 -29.13 6.98 -25.59
C LYS A 59 -30.25 7.89 -26.10
N GLY A 60 -31.41 7.81 -25.47
CA GLY A 60 -32.65 8.28 -26.10
C GLY A 60 -32.92 7.52 -27.40
N THR A 61 -33.11 8.24 -28.50
CA THR A 61 -33.31 7.67 -29.85
C THR A 61 -32.02 7.55 -30.67
N SER A 62 -30.90 8.09 -30.17
CA SER A 62 -29.61 8.04 -30.86
C SER A 62 -28.93 6.70 -30.63
N LYS A 63 -28.67 5.96 -31.72
CA LYS A 63 -27.88 4.73 -31.70
C LYS A 63 -26.40 5.07 -31.54
N LEU A 64 -25.77 4.51 -30.51
CA LEU A 64 -24.35 4.72 -30.18
C LEU A 64 -23.49 3.56 -30.67
N ASP A 65 -23.94 2.32 -30.44
CA ASP A 65 -23.22 1.11 -30.81
C ASP A 65 -24.16 0.12 -31.47
N GLU A 66 -23.62 -0.74 -32.34
CA GLU A 66 -24.43 -1.80 -32.94
C GLU A 66 -23.66 -3.10 -33.19
N GLN A 67 -24.39 -4.15 -33.51
CA GLN A 67 -23.92 -5.40 -34.07
C GLN A 67 -25.02 -6.00 -34.96
N VAL A 68 -24.87 -5.87 -36.27
CA VAL A 68 -25.85 -6.36 -37.25
C VAL A 68 -25.89 -7.89 -37.32
N ASN A 69 -24.75 -8.56 -37.15
CA ASN A 69 -24.62 -10.02 -37.21
C ASN A 69 -24.01 -10.58 -35.91
N PRO A 70 -24.83 -10.76 -34.85
CA PRO A 70 -24.34 -11.14 -33.53
C PRO A 70 -23.75 -12.55 -33.45
N LEU A 71 -24.15 -13.47 -34.34
CA LEU A 71 -23.55 -14.79 -34.42
C LEU A 71 -22.25 -14.68 -35.19
N SER A 72 -21.13 -15.03 -34.56
CA SER A 72 -19.82 -14.99 -35.22
C SER A 72 -18.97 -16.18 -34.79
N LEU A 73 -18.47 -16.90 -35.79
CA LEU A 73 -17.77 -18.18 -35.67
C LEU A 73 -16.46 -18.14 -36.45
N GLN A 74 -15.36 -18.55 -35.83
CA GLN A 74 -14.08 -18.82 -36.47
C GLN A 74 -13.83 -20.33 -36.47
N ILE A 75 -13.52 -20.92 -37.62
CA ILE A 75 -13.26 -22.34 -37.79
C ILE A 75 -11.81 -22.58 -38.17
N LYS A 76 -11.17 -23.54 -37.49
CA LYS A 76 -9.93 -24.18 -37.93
C LYS A 76 -10.29 -25.30 -38.90
N SER A 77 -9.96 -25.15 -40.18
CA SER A 77 -10.17 -26.20 -41.17
C SER A 77 -9.21 -27.38 -40.96
N ALA A 78 -9.45 -28.49 -41.65
CA ALA A 78 -8.51 -29.61 -41.72
C ALA A 78 -7.12 -29.21 -42.27
N ALA A 79 -7.03 -28.16 -43.09
CA ALA A 79 -5.79 -27.59 -43.60
C ALA A 79 -5.15 -26.56 -42.65
N SER A 80 -5.67 -26.43 -41.41
CA SER A 80 -5.26 -25.41 -40.44
C SER A 80 -5.41 -23.96 -40.93
N THR A 81 -6.35 -23.73 -41.83
CA THR A 81 -6.73 -22.38 -42.29
C THR A 81 -7.93 -21.87 -41.49
N GLU A 82 -7.96 -20.56 -41.23
CA GLU A 82 -9.11 -19.91 -40.59
C GLU A 82 -10.21 -19.62 -41.60
N ILE A 83 -11.45 -20.00 -41.26
CA ILE A 83 -12.64 -19.64 -42.03
C ILE A 83 -13.63 -18.97 -41.06
N SER A 84 -14.06 -17.76 -41.37
CA SER A 84 -14.99 -16.99 -40.54
C SER A 84 -16.41 -17.01 -41.11
N TYR A 85 -17.41 -17.18 -40.24
CA TYR A 85 -18.84 -17.09 -40.55
C TYR A 85 -19.51 -16.07 -39.63
N GLN A 86 -20.49 -15.34 -40.15
CA GLN A 86 -21.31 -14.40 -39.39
C GLN A 86 -22.77 -14.49 -39.82
N GLY A 87 -23.70 -14.17 -38.92
CA GLY A 87 -25.11 -14.11 -39.22
C GLY A 87 -25.94 -13.40 -38.14
N PRO A 88 -27.21 -13.09 -38.44
CA PRO A 88 -28.14 -12.44 -37.52
C PRO A 88 -28.86 -13.46 -36.63
N TYR A 89 -29.47 -13.00 -35.53
CA TYR A 89 -30.46 -13.83 -34.84
C TYR A 89 -31.67 -14.05 -35.75
N THR A 90 -32.32 -15.19 -35.64
CA THR A 90 -33.52 -15.55 -36.42
C THR A 90 -34.78 -15.63 -35.57
N SER A 91 -34.63 -15.61 -34.24
CA SER A 91 -35.77 -15.47 -33.33
C SER A 91 -35.36 -14.82 -32.01
N TRP A 92 -36.35 -14.27 -31.31
CA TRP A 92 -36.17 -13.74 -29.97
C TRP A 92 -37.44 -13.93 -29.13
N ALA A 93 -37.28 -13.90 -27.81
CA ALA A 93 -38.36 -13.85 -26.84
C ALA A 93 -37.99 -12.88 -25.71
N ASN A 94 -38.97 -12.17 -25.16
CA ASN A 94 -38.78 -11.35 -23.95
C ASN A 94 -39.72 -11.86 -22.85
N ALA A 95 -39.13 -12.38 -21.78
CA ALA A 95 -39.88 -12.90 -20.64
C ALA A 95 -39.23 -12.42 -19.34
N GLY A 96 -40.02 -11.75 -18.49
CA GLY A 96 -39.57 -11.32 -17.17
C GLY A 96 -38.37 -10.36 -17.17
N GLY A 97 -38.22 -9.52 -18.21
CA GLY A 97 -37.08 -8.59 -18.33
C GLY A 97 -35.79 -9.25 -18.83
N VAL A 98 -35.87 -10.46 -19.37
CA VAL A 98 -34.78 -11.18 -20.03
C VAL A 98 -35.11 -11.29 -21.51
N ILE A 99 -34.25 -10.74 -22.37
CA ILE A 99 -34.34 -10.95 -23.82
C ILE A 99 -33.49 -12.17 -24.18
N THR A 100 -34.11 -13.21 -24.72
CA THR A 100 -33.41 -14.39 -25.26
C THR A 100 -33.45 -14.34 -26.79
N ALA A 101 -32.30 -14.27 -27.44
CA ALA A 101 -32.16 -14.27 -28.90
C ALA A 101 -31.46 -15.55 -29.36
N THR A 102 -31.93 -16.16 -30.45
CA THR A 102 -31.36 -17.43 -30.97
C THR A 102 -31.15 -17.39 -32.48
N GLY A 103 -30.28 -18.27 -32.96
CA GLY A 103 -30.02 -18.48 -34.39
C GLY A 103 -29.00 -19.60 -34.60
N SER A 104 -28.66 -19.91 -35.85
CA SER A 104 -27.69 -20.96 -36.17
C SER A 104 -26.75 -20.53 -37.30
N LEU A 105 -25.50 -21.00 -37.24
CA LEU A 105 -24.54 -20.91 -38.35
C LEU A 105 -24.19 -22.31 -38.84
N THR A 106 -24.13 -22.49 -40.17
CA THR A 106 -23.69 -23.74 -40.79
C THR A 106 -22.43 -23.47 -41.62
N THR A 107 -21.37 -24.25 -41.40
CA THR A 107 -20.12 -24.15 -42.15
C THR A 107 -20.28 -24.69 -43.55
N SER A 108 -19.35 -24.38 -44.46
CA SER A 108 -19.35 -24.94 -45.81
C SER A 108 -19.15 -26.45 -45.84
N ASN A 109 -18.57 -27.03 -44.77
CA ASN A 109 -18.44 -28.47 -44.59
C ASN A 109 -19.69 -29.11 -43.96
N GLY A 110 -20.67 -28.31 -43.53
CA GLY A 110 -21.94 -28.78 -42.97
C GLY A 110 -21.98 -28.94 -41.46
N SER A 111 -20.95 -28.50 -40.71
CA SER A 111 -21.06 -28.42 -39.25
C SER A 111 -22.03 -27.30 -38.87
N ARG A 112 -22.91 -27.53 -37.89
CA ARG A 112 -23.92 -26.55 -37.44
C ARG A 112 -23.70 -26.16 -36.00
N PHE A 113 -23.79 -24.87 -35.72
CA PHE A 113 -23.63 -24.26 -34.41
C PHE A 113 -24.91 -23.50 -34.05
N ASP A 114 -25.55 -23.88 -32.96
CA ASP A 114 -26.80 -23.28 -32.49
C ASP A 114 -26.48 -22.31 -31.35
N TYR A 115 -26.91 -21.05 -31.48
CA TYR A 115 -26.63 -19.94 -30.56
C TYR A 115 -27.87 -19.61 -29.72
N THR A 116 -27.64 -19.28 -28.45
CA THR A 116 -28.62 -18.67 -27.55
C THR A 116 -27.93 -17.60 -26.72
N ASP A 117 -28.31 -16.34 -26.94
CA ASP A 117 -27.81 -15.19 -26.19
C ASP A 117 -28.93 -14.63 -25.32
N GLN A 118 -28.64 -14.39 -24.04
CA GLN A 118 -29.56 -13.78 -23.09
C GLN A 118 -29.05 -12.41 -22.65
N TYR A 119 -29.90 -11.40 -22.78
CA TYR A 119 -29.64 -10.03 -22.34
C TYR A 119 -30.47 -9.69 -21.10
N THR A 120 -29.82 -9.09 -20.11
CA THR A 120 -30.46 -8.59 -18.88
C THR A 120 -29.88 -7.24 -18.46
N VAL A 121 -30.61 -6.52 -17.62
CA VAL A 121 -30.09 -5.32 -16.93
C VAL A 121 -29.30 -5.79 -15.71
N GLN A 122 -28.02 -5.39 -15.62
CA GLN A 122 -27.19 -5.70 -14.45
C GLN A 122 -27.55 -4.80 -13.27
N ASP A 123 -27.68 -3.49 -13.53
CA ASP A 123 -28.13 -2.47 -12.58
C ASP A 123 -28.62 -1.21 -13.31
N GLY A 124 -28.92 -0.13 -12.58
CA GLY A 124 -29.43 1.13 -13.14
C GLY A 124 -28.39 2.12 -13.68
N THR A 125 -27.13 1.72 -13.87
CA THR A 125 -26.00 2.63 -14.15
C THR A 125 -25.48 2.60 -15.60
N GLY A 126 -26.28 2.09 -16.54
CA GLY A 126 -25.86 1.83 -17.91
C GLY A 126 -25.11 0.51 -18.05
N ALA A 127 -25.49 -0.52 -17.29
CA ALA A 127 -24.85 -1.83 -17.31
C ALA A 127 -25.84 -2.93 -17.70
N PHE A 128 -25.47 -3.71 -18.71
CA PHE A 128 -26.22 -4.86 -19.21
C PHE A 128 -25.36 -6.11 -19.14
N VAL A 129 -25.97 -7.29 -19.05
CA VAL A 129 -25.28 -8.57 -19.20
C VAL A 129 -25.71 -9.23 -20.50
N MET A 130 -24.76 -9.72 -21.28
CA MET A 130 -24.97 -10.68 -22.35
C MET A 130 -24.40 -12.03 -21.93
N SER A 131 -25.24 -13.06 -21.86
CA SER A 131 -24.82 -14.44 -21.61
C SER A 131 -25.01 -15.27 -22.86
N ARG A 132 -23.94 -15.85 -23.38
CA ARG A 132 -23.95 -16.66 -24.59
C ARG A 132 -23.87 -18.15 -24.28
N ASN A 133 -24.63 -18.94 -25.02
CA ASN A 133 -24.47 -20.39 -25.14
C ASN A 133 -24.38 -20.78 -26.63
N VAL A 134 -23.36 -21.56 -27.01
CA VAL A 134 -23.21 -22.07 -28.39
C VAL A 134 -22.96 -23.56 -28.35
N ASN A 135 -23.82 -24.34 -29.00
CA ASN A 135 -23.72 -25.79 -29.06
C ASN A 135 -23.32 -26.28 -30.45
N VAL A 136 -22.42 -27.25 -30.53
CA VAL A 136 -22.12 -27.96 -31.77
C VAL A 136 -23.23 -28.98 -32.05
N ALA A 137 -24.17 -28.63 -32.92
CA ALA A 137 -25.35 -29.42 -33.20
C ALA A 137 -25.16 -30.45 -34.32
N VAL A 138 -24.30 -30.14 -35.30
CA VAL A 138 -23.89 -31.07 -36.36
C VAL A 138 -22.37 -30.99 -36.50
N VAL A 139 -21.71 -32.14 -36.58
CA VAL A 139 -20.25 -32.26 -36.66
C VAL A 139 -19.84 -32.74 -38.05
N ASN A 140 -18.87 -32.07 -38.67
CA ASN A 140 -18.16 -32.57 -39.83
C ASN A 140 -16.65 -32.60 -39.57
N SER A 141 -15.98 -33.69 -39.97
CA SER A 141 -14.54 -33.89 -39.76
C SER A 141 -13.63 -32.89 -40.49
N GLY A 142 -14.15 -32.13 -41.45
CA GLY A 142 -13.46 -31.04 -42.15
C GLY A 142 -13.22 -29.80 -41.27
N ASP A 143 -13.99 -29.65 -40.19
CA ASP A 143 -13.84 -28.57 -39.22
C ASP A 143 -13.21 -29.14 -37.95
N LYS A 144 -12.02 -28.66 -37.58
CA LYS A 144 -11.21 -29.24 -36.49
C LYS A 144 -11.41 -28.55 -35.16
N GLY A 145 -11.57 -27.23 -35.19
CA GLY A 145 -11.81 -26.44 -33.99
C GLY A 145 -12.61 -25.18 -34.30
N PHE A 146 -13.20 -24.60 -33.26
CA PHE A 146 -13.98 -23.37 -33.36
C PHE A 146 -13.69 -22.38 -32.24
N ALA A 147 -13.88 -21.10 -32.54
CA ALA A 147 -13.97 -19.99 -31.61
C ALA A 147 -15.22 -19.16 -31.94
N THR A 148 -15.80 -18.49 -30.96
CA THR A 148 -16.95 -17.59 -31.12
C THR A 148 -16.57 -16.17 -30.75
N ARG A 149 -17.14 -15.18 -31.44
CA ARG A 149 -16.86 -13.76 -31.18
C ARG A 149 -18.14 -13.01 -30.83
N TYR A 150 -18.08 -12.16 -29.81
CA TYR A 150 -19.06 -11.11 -29.58
C TYR A 150 -18.37 -9.76 -29.82
N ALA A 151 -19.03 -8.85 -30.51
CA ALA A 151 -18.45 -7.54 -30.80
C ALA A 151 -19.53 -6.48 -30.89
N LEU A 152 -19.19 -5.25 -30.49
CA LEU A 152 -19.98 -4.05 -30.73
C LEU A 152 -19.17 -3.05 -31.53
N TYR A 153 -19.86 -2.34 -32.42
CA TYR A 153 -19.33 -1.33 -33.32
C TYR A 153 -19.76 0.06 -32.82
N PRO A 154 -18.88 0.82 -32.14
CA PRO A 154 -19.16 2.22 -31.85
C PRO A 154 -19.32 3.02 -33.13
N LEU A 155 -20.40 3.78 -33.22
CA LEU A 155 -20.77 4.56 -34.42
C LEU A 155 -20.18 5.97 -34.42
N SER A 156 -19.54 6.39 -33.33
CA SER A 156 -19.03 7.77 -33.18
C SER A 156 -17.89 8.13 -34.14
N SER A 157 -17.05 7.17 -34.52
CA SER A 157 -15.93 7.39 -35.44
C SER A 157 -15.47 6.09 -36.10
N THR A 158 -14.92 6.21 -37.31
CA THR A 158 -14.23 5.14 -38.04
C THR A 158 -12.71 5.13 -37.81
N SER A 159 -12.15 6.11 -37.09
CA SER A 159 -10.72 6.15 -36.74
C SER A 159 -10.49 5.65 -35.32
N LEU A 160 -9.52 4.74 -35.15
CA LEU A 160 -9.14 4.23 -33.82
C LEU A 160 -8.56 5.33 -32.93
N THR A 161 -7.90 6.33 -33.51
CA THR A 161 -7.26 7.44 -32.77
C THR A 161 -8.25 8.40 -32.10
N ASP A 162 -9.53 8.33 -32.46
CA ASP A 162 -10.58 9.17 -31.87
C ASP A 162 -11.11 8.60 -30.55
N TYR A 163 -10.63 7.41 -30.17
CA TYR A 163 -10.96 6.73 -28.93
C TYR A 163 -9.79 6.75 -27.97
N ASN A 164 -10.04 7.11 -26.71
CA ASN A 164 -9.14 6.81 -25.60
C ASN A 164 -9.41 5.38 -25.13
N MET A 165 -8.36 4.56 -25.11
CA MET A 165 -8.48 3.15 -24.74
C MET A 165 -8.09 2.95 -23.28
N PHE A 166 -8.75 2.00 -22.63
CA PHE A 166 -8.35 1.54 -21.31
C PHE A 166 -8.37 0.02 -21.24
N ALA A 167 -7.19 -0.57 -21.10
CA ALA A 167 -6.97 -1.97 -20.74
C ALA A 167 -6.05 -1.99 -19.50
N PRO A 168 -6.49 -2.51 -18.34
CA PRO A 168 -5.71 -2.47 -17.09
C PRO A 168 -4.26 -2.96 -17.29
N GLY A 169 -3.28 -2.16 -16.86
CA GLY A 169 -1.84 -2.44 -16.99
C GLY A 169 -1.27 -2.52 -18.42
N ASN A 170 -2.09 -2.36 -19.46
CA ASN A 170 -1.68 -2.62 -20.85
C ASN A 170 -1.89 -1.45 -21.81
N TRP A 171 -2.97 -0.68 -21.66
CA TRP A 171 -3.31 0.39 -22.59
C TRP A 171 -4.00 1.54 -21.88
N TYR A 172 -3.43 2.73 -21.98
CA TYR A 172 -4.02 3.98 -21.48
C TYR A 172 -4.02 5.04 -22.58
N LYS A 173 -5.19 5.65 -22.86
CA LYS A 173 -5.40 6.64 -23.94
C LYS A 173 -4.88 6.14 -25.29
N GLN A 174 -3.85 6.80 -25.83
CA GLN A 174 -3.23 6.47 -27.12
C GLN A 174 -2.02 5.53 -26.99
N ASN A 175 -1.79 4.95 -25.81
CA ASN A 175 -0.63 4.12 -25.47
C ASN A 175 0.73 4.78 -25.78
N SER A 176 0.85 6.09 -25.56
CA SER A 176 2.15 6.77 -25.72
C SER A 176 3.14 6.31 -24.64
N ASN A 177 4.44 6.26 -24.97
CA ASN A 177 5.53 5.87 -24.07
C ASN A 177 5.53 4.39 -23.64
N VAL A 178 5.31 3.50 -24.61
CA VAL A 178 5.51 2.05 -24.46
C VAL A 178 6.71 1.60 -25.29
N VAL A 179 7.38 0.53 -24.85
CA VAL A 179 8.52 -0.04 -25.57
C VAL A 179 8.10 -0.53 -26.96
N SER A 180 9.02 -0.39 -27.94
CA SER A 180 8.79 -0.85 -29.31
C SER A 180 8.49 -2.35 -29.33
N GLY A 181 7.39 -2.74 -29.96
CA GLY A 181 6.99 -4.14 -30.10
C GLY A 181 5.99 -4.63 -29.04
N ALA A 182 5.73 -3.83 -27.99
CA ALA A 182 4.70 -4.14 -27.01
C ALA A 182 3.29 -4.16 -27.63
N LEU A 183 2.36 -4.81 -26.94
CA LEU A 183 0.93 -4.78 -27.28
C LEU A 183 0.47 -3.32 -27.46
N ALA A 184 -0.19 -3.05 -28.59
CA ALA A 184 -0.68 -1.72 -28.94
C ALA A 184 0.38 -0.60 -28.97
N SER A 185 1.67 -0.93 -29.15
CA SER A 185 2.73 0.06 -29.37
C SER A 185 2.70 0.64 -30.80
N ASN A 186 1.97 0.00 -31.72
CA ASN A 186 1.94 0.34 -33.14
C ASN A 186 0.50 0.36 -33.66
N TYR A 187 -0.04 1.55 -33.93
CA TYR A 187 -1.40 1.72 -34.49
C TYR A 187 -1.52 1.23 -35.95
N ALA A 188 -0.41 0.86 -36.61
CA ALA A 188 -0.47 0.19 -37.90
C ALA A 188 -1.01 -1.26 -37.79
N ASP A 189 -0.94 -1.87 -36.61
CA ASP A 189 -1.48 -3.21 -36.35
C ASP A 189 -3.01 -3.22 -36.52
N GLU A 190 -3.57 -4.39 -36.83
CA GLU A 190 -4.99 -4.58 -37.16
C GLU A 190 -5.77 -5.17 -35.98
N ASN A 191 -5.17 -6.12 -35.26
CA ASN A 191 -5.80 -6.85 -34.17
C ASN A 191 -5.07 -6.59 -32.86
N PHE A 192 -5.74 -5.89 -31.94
CA PHE A 192 -5.26 -5.58 -30.60
C PHE A 192 -5.97 -6.43 -29.55
N PHE A 193 -5.98 -7.76 -29.73
CA PHE A 193 -6.62 -8.69 -28.79
C PHE A 193 -5.67 -9.11 -27.69
N ILE A 194 -6.11 -8.93 -26.44
CA ILE A 194 -5.34 -9.24 -25.24
C ILE A 194 -6.02 -10.44 -24.57
N LYS A 195 -5.27 -11.53 -24.37
CA LYS A 195 -5.72 -12.67 -23.57
C LYS A 195 -6.03 -12.19 -22.16
N GLU A 196 -7.19 -12.57 -21.63
CA GLU A 196 -7.69 -12.05 -20.36
C GLU A 196 -6.76 -12.28 -19.17
N THR A 197 -6.03 -13.39 -19.17
CA THR A 197 -5.07 -13.72 -18.12
C THR A 197 -3.87 -12.77 -18.06
N ARG A 198 -3.72 -11.88 -19.05
CA ARG A 198 -2.69 -10.83 -19.09
C ARG A 198 -3.20 -9.47 -18.64
N LEU A 199 -4.47 -9.42 -18.22
CA LEU A 199 -5.11 -8.23 -17.69
C LEU A 199 -5.34 -8.43 -16.19
N PRO A 200 -4.94 -7.46 -15.34
CA PRO A 200 -5.24 -7.43 -13.91
C PRO A 200 -6.74 -7.55 -13.58
N LEU A 201 -7.60 -7.13 -14.51
CA LEU A 201 -9.02 -7.44 -14.54
C LEU A 201 -9.44 -7.76 -15.99
N PRO A 202 -10.28 -8.77 -16.25
CA PRO A 202 -10.71 -9.15 -17.60
C PRO A 202 -11.68 -8.13 -18.22
N MET A 203 -11.16 -6.96 -18.55
CA MET A 203 -11.94 -5.86 -19.09
C MET A 203 -11.16 -4.98 -20.07
N MET A 204 -11.91 -4.31 -20.93
CA MET A 204 -11.40 -3.20 -21.74
C MET A 204 -12.50 -2.18 -21.98
N ALA A 205 -12.15 -0.90 -22.02
CA ALA A 205 -13.04 0.20 -22.36
C ALA A 205 -12.50 1.04 -23.53
N MET A 206 -13.45 1.57 -24.29
CA MET A 206 -13.23 2.58 -25.33
C MET A 206 -14.04 3.82 -24.95
N GLN A 207 -13.41 4.98 -24.88
CA GLN A 207 -14.08 6.27 -24.66
C GLN A 207 -13.90 7.16 -25.88
N THR A 208 -14.98 7.64 -26.48
CA THR A 208 -14.94 8.61 -27.56
C THR A 208 -14.44 9.95 -27.04
N ALA A 209 -13.28 10.41 -27.51
CA ALA A 209 -12.60 11.58 -26.95
C ALA A 209 -13.41 12.89 -27.04
N SER A 210 -14.27 13.04 -28.06
CA SER A 210 -15.04 14.25 -28.30
C SER A 210 -16.34 14.34 -27.49
N SER A 211 -16.97 13.20 -27.18
CA SER A 211 -18.27 13.15 -26.50
C SER A 211 -18.20 12.64 -25.06
N GLY A 212 -17.12 11.94 -24.70
CA GLY A 212 -16.99 11.26 -23.41
C GLY A 212 -17.81 9.98 -23.29
N GLU A 213 -18.59 9.61 -24.32
CA GLU A 213 -19.32 8.33 -24.35
C GLU A 213 -18.33 7.17 -24.31
N SER A 214 -18.65 6.15 -23.54
CA SER A 214 -17.78 5.01 -23.31
C SER A 214 -18.53 3.69 -23.43
N LEU A 215 -17.82 2.69 -23.93
CA LEU A 215 -18.25 1.31 -24.03
C LEU A 215 -17.16 0.42 -23.44
N ALA A 216 -17.53 -0.46 -22.52
CA ALA A 216 -16.63 -1.44 -21.94
C ALA A 216 -17.22 -2.85 -21.93
N PHE A 217 -16.35 -3.84 -22.14
CA PHE A 217 -16.62 -5.24 -21.89
C PHE A 217 -15.89 -5.68 -20.63
N ILE A 218 -16.60 -6.38 -19.76
CA ILE A 218 -16.07 -6.99 -18.54
C ILE A 218 -16.56 -8.44 -18.53
N HIS A 219 -15.65 -9.42 -18.58
CA HIS A 219 -16.02 -10.82 -18.41
C HIS A 219 -16.27 -11.08 -16.92
N THR A 220 -17.47 -11.51 -16.57
CA THR A 220 -17.89 -11.72 -15.17
C THR A 220 -17.77 -13.17 -14.75
N ASN A 221 -17.44 -13.43 -13.48
CA ASN A 221 -17.37 -14.78 -12.90
C ASN A 221 -16.50 -15.76 -13.70
N ALA A 222 -15.40 -15.24 -14.26
CA ALA A 222 -14.54 -15.98 -15.16
C ALA A 222 -13.81 -17.10 -14.41
N ASN A 223 -14.28 -18.35 -14.53
CA ASN A 223 -13.61 -19.53 -14.00
C ASN A 223 -12.50 -19.97 -14.98
N LEU A 224 -11.51 -19.08 -15.13
CA LEU A 224 -10.46 -19.19 -16.11
C LEU A 224 -9.56 -20.40 -15.83
N SER A 225 -9.28 -21.18 -16.88
CA SER A 225 -8.53 -22.43 -16.76
C SER A 225 -7.93 -22.84 -18.12
N SER A 226 -6.76 -23.49 -18.11
CA SER A 226 -6.11 -24.04 -19.29
C SER A 226 -5.54 -25.42 -19.00
N VAL A 227 -5.90 -26.45 -19.77
CA VAL A 227 -5.38 -27.83 -19.59
C VAL A 227 -4.17 -28.14 -20.49
N GLN A 228 -3.69 -27.15 -21.24
CA GLN A 228 -2.61 -27.29 -22.22
C GLN A 228 -1.45 -26.37 -21.86
N SER A 229 -0.22 -26.80 -22.19
CA SER A 229 0.91 -25.87 -22.23
C SER A 229 0.71 -24.89 -23.38
N GLU A 230 0.66 -23.61 -23.05
CA GLU A 230 0.45 -22.56 -24.04
C GLU A 230 1.74 -21.93 -24.52
N SER A 231 2.93 -22.48 -24.23
CA SER A 231 4.24 -21.86 -24.52
C SER A 231 4.61 -21.68 -26.01
N SER A 232 3.69 -21.94 -26.95
CA SER A 232 3.94 -21.78 -28.39
C SER A 232 2.81 -21.04 -29.12
N GLU A 233 3.16 -20.47 -30.28
CA GLU A 233 2.23 -19.79 -31.20
C GLU A 233 1.29 -20.74 -31.95
N SER A 234 1.49 -22.05 -31.81
CA SER A 234 0.71 -23.07 -32.50
C SER A 234 -0.79 -22.85 -32.30
N TRP A 235 -1.60 -23.07 -33.33
CA TRP A 235 -3.05 -23.04 -33.18
C TRP A 235 -3.53 -24.31 -32.45
N LEU A 236 -3.71 -24.18 -31.14
CA LEU A 236 -4.14 -25.29 -30.27
C LEU A 236 -5.65 -25.48 -30.29
N VAL A 237 -6.09 -26.74 -30.17
CA VAL A 237 -7.50 -27.13 -30.08
C VAL A 237 -7.69 -28.02 -28.87
N ASP A 238 -8.44 -27.56 -27.87
CA ASP A 238 -8.73 -28.31 -26.65
C ASP A 238 -10.03 -27.79 -26.00
N ALA A 239 -10.89 -28.67 -25.50
CA ALA A 239 -12.16 -28.30 -24.86
C ALA A 239 -11.97 -27.68 -23.47
N GLY A 240 -10.80 -27.82 -22.85
CA GLY A 240 -10.46 -27.33 -21.51
C GLY A 240 -10.03 -25.86 -21.46
N PHE A 241 -9.92 -25.16 -22.60
CA PHE A 241 -9.69 -23.71 -22.60
C PHE A 241 -10.90 -22.96 -22.05
N LYS A 242 -10.75 -22.20 -20.96
CA LYS A 242 -11.84 -21.45 -20.31
C LYS A 242 -11.57 -19.95 -20.17
N PHE A 243 -10.66 -19.41 -20.96
CA PHE A 243 -10.32 -17.98 -20.97
C PHE A 243 -10.56 -17.39 -22.35
N GLY A 244 -10.86 -16.09 -22.37
CA GLY A 244 -11.13 -15.24 -23.51
C GLY A 244 -9.91 -14.50 -24.09
N ALA A 245 -10.15 -13.73 -25.14
CA ALA A 245 -9.39 -12.52 -25.44
C ALA A 245 -10.33 -11.32 -25.59
N ILE A 246 -9.98 -10.20 -24.97
CA ILE A 246 -10.70 -8.92 -25.07
C ILE A 246 -9.82 -7.95 -25.87
N GLY A 247 -10.40 -7.20 -26.80
CA GLY A 247 -9.61 -6.20 -27.50
C GLY A 247 -10.31 -5.51 -28.65
N VAL A 248 -9.52 -4.79 -29.44
CA VAL A 248 -10.03 -3.99 -30.55
C VAL A 248 -9.51 -4.48 -31.89
N LYS A 249 -10.40 -4.52 -32.89
CA LYS A 249 -10.06 -4.69 -34.29
C LYS A 249 -10.28 -3.38 -35.02
N LYS A 250 -9.32 -2.95 -35.82
CA LYS A 250 -9.29 -1.62 -36.46
C LYS A 250 -10.16 -1.51 -37.72
N SER A 251 -10.14 -2.51 -38.60
CA SER A 251 -10.73 -2.47 -39.95
C SER A 251 -11.97 -3.35 -40.07
N PRO A 252 -13.01 -2.93 -40.84
CA PRO A 252 -13.11 -1.67 -41.61
C PRO A 252 -13.42 -0.42 -40.76
N ARG A 253 -13.71 -0.61 -39.47
CA ARG A 253 -13.83 0.44 -38.45
C ARG A 253 -13.59 -0.19 -37.06
N PRO A 254 -13.19 0.60 -36.05
CA PRO A 254 -12.94 0.10 -34.70
C PRO A 254 -14.13 -0.68 -34.12
N THR A 255 -13.83 -1.80 -33.48
CA THR A 255 -14.81 -2.63 -32.77
C THR A 255 -14.25 -3.05 -31.43
N LEU A 256 -15.09 -3.10 -30.39
CA LEU A 256 -14.75 -3.79 -29.16
C LEU A 256 -15.15 -5.25 -29.27
N ASN A 257 -14.26 -6.17 -28.92
CA ASN A 257 -14.39 -7.59 -29.19
C ASN A 257 -14.14 -8.42 -27.95
N TYR A 258 -14.86 -9.53 -27.88
CA TYR A 258 -14.55 -10.66 -27.04
C TYR A 258 -14.53 -11.93 -27.89
N ILE A 259 -13.44 -12.69 -27.82
CA ILE A 259 -13.25 -13.94 -28.57
C ILE A 259 -13.10 -15.07 -27.56
N TYR A 260 -13.87 -16.15 -27.72
CA TYR A 260 -13.85 -17.32 -26.85
C TYR A 260 -13.66 -18.63 -27.66
N PRO A 261 -12.68 -19.51 -27.36
CA PRO A 261 -11.75 -19.41 -26.24
C PRO A 261 -10.77 -18.26 -26.40
N SER A 262 -9.81 -18.23 -27.33
CA SER A 262 -8.93 -17.07 -27.37
C SER A 262 -8.25 -16.87 -28.71
N THR A 263 -8.13 -15.62 -29.13
CA THR A 263 -7.25 -15.19 -30.21
C THR A 263 -6.52 -13.96 -29.73
N GLU A 264 -5.21 -14.04 -29.59
CA GLU A 264 -4.36 -12.89 -29.29
C GLU A 264 -3.95 -12.17 -30.58
N GLY A 265 -3.72 -10.87 -30.45
CA GLY A 265 -3.52 -9.92 -31.54
C GLY A 265 -2.24 -10.10 -32.34
N ASP A 266 -1.96 -9.14 -33.21
CA ASP A 266 -0.81 -9.16 -34.12
C ASP A 266 0.54 -9.11 -33.37
N LYS A 267 0.50 -8.64 -32.11
CA LYS A 267 1.57 -8.75 -31.12
C LYS A 267 1.11 -9.69 -30.01
N ASN A 268 2.03 -10.54 -29.53
CA ASN A 268 1.76 -11.54 -28.51
C ASN A 268 3.02 -11.79 -27.63
N TYR A 269 2.89 -12.54 -26.53
CA TYR A 269 3.98 -12.85 -25.58
C TYR A 269 4.48 -14.30 -25.64
N TYR A 270 4.40 -14.95 -26.79
CA TYR A 270 4.96 -16.29 -27.00
C TYR A 270 6.35 -16.20 -27.66
N GLY A 271 7.31 -17.06 -27.24
CA GLY A 271 8.68 -17.14 -27.80
C GLY A 271 9.77 -16.41 -26.99
N ASN A 272 10.99 -16.98 -26.90
CA ASN A 272 12.08 -16.52 -26.03
C ASN A 272 13.02 -15.51 -26.73
N ASP A 273 13.26 -14.34 -26.12
CA ASP A 273 14.47 -13.57 -26.34
C ASP A 273 15.20 -13.32 -25.01
N GLN A 274 16.53 -13.20 -25.06
CA GLN A 274 17.40 -13.08 -23.87
C GLN A 274 17.29 -11.70 -23.19
N ASN A 275 16.38 -10.83 -23.64
CA ASN A 275 16.19 -9.47 -23.13
C ASN A 275 14.82 -9.26 -22.47
N GLY A 276 14.01 -10.32 -22.31
CA GLY A 276 12.72 -10.24 -21.64
C GLY A 276 11.60 -9.61 -22.48
N LEU A 277 11.81 -9.39 -23.79
CA LEU A 277 10.83 -8.83 -24.72
C LEU A 277 10.34 -9.95 -25.65
N LEU A 278 9.47 -10.82 -25.12
CA LEU A 278 8.81 -11.87 -25.90
C LEU A 278 7.84 -11.22 -26.91
N HIS A 279 8.28 -10.93 -28.14
CA HIS A 279 7.42 -10.29 -29.15
C HIS A 279 7.54 -10.98 -30.51
N LEU A 280 6.72 -12.01 -30.71
CA LEU A 280 6.48 -12.53 -32.05
C LEU A 280 5.31 -11.80 -32.73
N THR A 281 5.34 -11.78 -34.06
CA THR A 281 4.30 -11.16 -34.89
C THR A 281 3.36 -12.22 -35.43
N GLY A 282 2.07 -12.08 -35.17
CA GLY A 282 1.04 -12.98 -35.70
C GLY A 282 0.01 -13.37 -34.65
N LEU A 283 -1.16 -13.76 -35.16
CA LEU A 283 -2.30 -14.15 -34.35
C LEU A 283 -2.09 -15.52 -33.70
N VAL A 284 -2.13 -15.58 -32.37
CA VAL A 284 -2.06 -16.83 -31.61
C VAL A 284 -3.44 -17.28 -31.18
N ARG A 285 -3.81 -18.50 -31.55
CA ARG A 285 -5.20 -18.98 -31.48
C ARG A 285 -5.37 -20.19 -30.57
N ARG A 286 -6.48 -20.21 -29.84
CA ARG A 286 -6.99 -21.28 -29.00
C ARG A 286 -8.44 -21.54 -29.38
N SER A 287 -8.75 -22.78 -29.73
CA SER A 287 -10.09 -23.18 -30.15
C SER A 287 -10.59 -24.38 -29.36
N HIS A 288 -11.90 -24.54 -29.26
CA HIS A 288 -12.52 -25.79 -28.81
C HIS A 288 -12.68 -26.74 -29.99
N PRO A 289 -12.68 -28.07 -29.79
CA PRO A 289 -12.86 -29.02 -30.89
C PRO A 289 -14.31 -29.00 -31.39
N VAL A 290 -14.49 -29.12 -32.71
CA VAL A 290 -15.84 -29.30 -33.29
C VAL A 290 -16.28 -30.75 -33.06
N GLN A 291 -16.91 -31.00 -31.91
CA GLN A 291 -17.31 -32.33 -31.47
C GLN A 291 -18.65 -32.27 -30.72
N THR A 292 -19.37 -33.39 -30.72
CA THR A 292 -20.60 -33.53 -29.96
C THR A 292 -20.34 -33.36 -28.47
N GLY A 293 -21.19 -32.61 -27.78
CA GLY A 293 -21.07 -32.35 -26.35
C GLY A 293 -20.14 -31.20 -25.97
N VAL A 294 -19.47 -30.58 -26.95
CA VAL A 294 -18.67 -29.36 -26.74
C VAL A 294 -19.56 -28.14 -26.94
N SER A 295 -19.48 -27.18 -26.02
CA SER A 295 -20.27 -25.95 -26.04
C SER A 295 -19.48 -24.77 -25.50
N HIS A 296 -19.74 -23.57 -26.02
CA HIS A 296 -19.28 -22.34 -25.39
C HIS A 296 -20.33 -21.79 -24.44
N SER A 297 -19.91 -21.35 -23.26
CA SER A 297 -20.75 -20.59 -22.34
C SER A 297 -19.94 -19.51 -21.64
N TYR A 298 -20.33 -18.25 -21.79
CA TYR A 298 -19.66 -17.11 -21.15
C TYR A 298 -20.62 -15.92 -21.02
N SER A 299 -20.31 -15.01 -20.09
CA SER A 299 -21.13 -13.81 -19.82
C SER A 299 -20.29 -12.54 -19.77
N LEU A 300 -20.70 -11.53 -20.53
CA LEU A 300 -20.06 -10.22 -20.57
C LEU A 300 -20.99 -9.18 -19.98
N VAL A 301 -20.48 -8.36 -19.07
CA VAL A 301 -21.09 -7.08 -18.80
C VAL A 301 -20.70 -6.10 -19.90
N ILE A 302 -21.72 -5.49 -20.48
CA ILE A 302 -21.64 -4.37 -21.42
C ILE A 302 -21.92 -3.12 -20.59
N LYS A 303 -20.86 -2.38 -20.23
CA LYS A 303 -20.97 -1.15 -19.47
C LYS A 303 -20.85 0.03 -20.42
N VAL A 304 -21.87 0.89 -20.42
CA VAL A 304 -21.87 2.17 -21.13
C VAL A 304 -22.00 3.32 -20.16
N GLY A 305 -21.52 4.49 -20.56
CA GLY A 305 -21.53 5.68 -19.72
C GLY A 305 -20.98 6.88 -20.47
N GLN A 306 -21.11 8.06 -19.87
CA GLN A 306 -20.53 9.28 -20.39
C GLN A 306 -19.85 10.01 -19.25
N ASP A 307 -18.54 10.22 -19.37
CA ASP A 307 -17.78 11.01 -18.40
C ASP A 307 -17.09 12.19 -19.08
N THR A 308 -16.74 13.20 -18.29
CA THR A 308 -16.14 14.45 -18.77
C THR A 308 -14.70 14.29 -19.28
N ASP A 309 -13.99 13.26 -18.80
CA ASP A 309 -12.58 13.05 -19.07
C ASP A 309 -12.21 11.57 -18.93
N PHE A 310 -11.04 11.20 -19.48
CA PHE A 310 -10.57 9.83 -19.49
C PHE A 310 -10.29 9.27 -18.09
N SER A 311 -9.77 10.08 -17.16
CA SER A 311 -9.41 9.60 -15.81
C SER A 311 -10.66 9.19 -15.03
N THR A 312 -11.76 9.90 -15.22
CA THR A 312 -13.07 9.56 -14.64
C THR A 312 -13.62 8.26 -15.25
N THR A 313 -13.57 8.07 -16.57
CA THR A 313 -13.98 6.81 -17.21
C THR A 313 -13.10 5.63 -16.77
N GLN A 314 -11.78 5.81 -16.73
CA GLN A 314 -10.84 4.79 -16.29
C GLN A 314 -11.15 4.37 -14.84
N GLY A 315 -11.29 5.34 -13.94
CA GLY A 315 -11.61 5.08 -12.53
C GLY A 315 -12.99 4.44 -12.34
N SER A 316 -14.03 4.92 -13.04
CA SER A 316 -15.41 4.44 -12.87
C SER A 316 -15.59 3.02 -13.40
N VAL A 317 -15.07 2.71 -14.59
CA VAL A 317 -15.17 1.38 -15.20
C VAL A 317 -14.32 0.37 -14.45
N TRP A 318 -13.09 0.72 -14.05
CA TRP A 318 -12.25 -0.19 -13.27
C TRP A 318 -12.88 -0.49 -11.91
N LYS A 319 -13.36 0.53 -11.19
CA LYS A 319 -14.05 0.37 -9.90
C LYS A 319 -15.28 -0.53 -10.02
N TYR A 320 -16.04 -0.35 -11.10
CA TYR A 320 -17.18 -1.20 -11.39
C TYR A 320 -16.76 -2.67 -11.59
N ALA A 321 -15.74 -2.94 -12.42
CA ALA A 321 -15.21 -4.28 -12.62
C ALA A 321 -14.63 -4.90 -11.33
N TYR A 322 -13.87 -4.12 -10.55
CA TYR A 322 -13.32 -4.55 -9.27
C TYR A 322 -14.42 -4.98 -8.29
N ASN A 323 -15.50 -4.20 -8.18
CA ASN A 323 -16.63 -4.52 -7.30
C ASN A 323 -17.41 -5.76 -7.75
N LEU A 324 -17.48 -6.04 -9.07
CA LEU A 324 -18.07 -7.28 -9.58
C LEU A 324 -17.24 -8.51 -9.19
N TYR A 325 -15.91 -8.40 -9.23
CA TYR A 325 -15.01 -9.49 -8.82
C TYR A 325 -14.92 -9.64 -7.31
N ASN A 326 -15.12 -8.55 -6.56
CA ASN A 326 -15.16 -8.51 -5.09
C ASN A 326 -13.99 -9.31 -4.46
N PRO A 327 -12.72 -8.92 -4.72
CA PRO A 327 -11.57 -9.68 -4.26
C PRO A 327 -11.56 -9.80 -2.74
N THR A 328 -11.24 -11.01 -2.27
CA THR A 328 -11.19 -11.30 -0.84
C THR A 328 -9.83 -10.93 -0.24
N VAL A 329 -9.85 -10.33 0.95
CA VAL A 329 -8.65 -10.03 1.74
C VAL A 329 -8.19 -11.30 2.46
N ASN A 330 -6.95 -11.72 2.21
CA ASN A 330 -6.28 -12.84 2.88
C ASN A 330 -5.41 -12.29 4.00
N TYR A 331 -6.01 -12.15 5.18
CA TYR A 331 -5.37 -11.47 6.32
C TYR A 331 -4.04 -12.08 6.75
N ILE A 332 -3.06 -11.21 7.00
CA ILE A 332 -1.75 -11.57 7.55
C ILE A 332 -1.42 -10.69 8.76
N ASP A 333 -0.49 -11.14 9.60
CA ASP A 333 -0.04 -10.38 10.76
C ASP A 333 1.09 -9.41 10.40
N ALA A 334 0.75 -8.12 10.31
CA ALA A 334 1.70 -7.05 10.05
C ALA A 334 2.81 -6.95 11.11
N ASN A 335 2.56 -7.34 12.37
CA ASN A 335 3.63 -7.34 13.39
C ASN A 335 4.65 -8.45 13.13
N THR A 336 4.20 -9.61 12.69
CA THR A 336 5.08 -10.72 12.35
C THR A 336 5.99 -10.36 11.18
N ILE A 337 5.47 -9.73 10.12
CA ILE A 337 6.29 -9.18 9.03
C ILE A 337 7.29 -8.18 9.59
N TYR A 338 6.79 -7.16 10.30
CA TYR A 338 7.60 -6.07 10.84
C TYR A 338 8.80 -6.58 11.65
N ASN A 339 8.56 -7.54 12.54
CA ASN A 339 9.60 -8.09 13.40
C ASN A 339 10.59 -8.99 12.64
N ASN A 340 10.13 -9.73 11.62
CA ASN A 340 10.99 -10.64 10.87
C ASN A 340 11.89 -9.89 9.89
N ASP A 341 11.39 -8.85 9.21
CA ASP A 341 12.20 -7.99 8.35
C ASP A 341 13.32 -7.30 9.15
N LEU A 342 12.99 -6.73 10.32
CA LEU A 342 13.98 -6.13 11.22
C LEU A 342 14.99 -7.15 11.75
N SER A 343 14.56 -8.38 12.03
CA SER A 343 15.45 -9.46 12.44
C SER A 343 16.41 -9.84 11.31
N TYR A 344 15.91 -9.89 10.07
CA TYR A 344 16.74 -10.11 8.89
C TYR A 344 17.77 -8.98 8.71
N PHE A 345 17.36 -7.71 8.79
CA PHE A 345 18.30 -6.57 8.71
C PHE A 345 19.38 -6.65 9.77
N GLY A 346 19.00 -6.91 11.02
CA GLY A 346 19.95 -7.09 12.12
C GLY A 346 20.93 -8.25 11.89
N ALA A 347 20.47 -9.36 11.31
CA ALA A 347 21.26 -10.55 11.04
C ALA A 347 22.18 -10.43 9.82
N LYS A 348 21.77 -9.68 8.79
CA LYS A 348 22.49 -9.51 7.52
C LYS A 348 23.35 -8.26 7.46
N TYR A 349 23.28 -7.40 8.48
CA TYR A 349 24.18 -6.26 8.64
C TYR A 349 25.64 -6.69 8.64
N GLN A 350 26.46 -5.97 7.88
CA GLN A 350 27.90 -6.14 7.84
C GLN A 350 28.62 -4.79 7.90
N SER A 351 29.74 -4.79 8.63
CA SER A 351 30.73 -3.72 8.64
C SER A 351 31.98 -4.18 7.90
N PHE A 352 32.49 -3.33 7.03
CA PHE A 352 33.61 -3.63 6.14
C PHE A 352 34.88 -2.90 6.59
N ALA A 353 36.05 -3.45 6.27
CA ALA A 353 37.34 -2.90 6.71
C ALA A 353 37.63 -1.48 6.16
N ASN A 354 36.98 -1.09 5.07
CA ASN A 354 37.05 0.25 4.49
C ASN A 354 36.07 1.25 5.13
N GLY A 355 35.36 0.86 6.19
CA GLY A 355 34.41 1.72 6.91
C GLY A 355 32.99 1.72 6.34
N ALA A 356 32.72 0.98 5.26
CA ALA A 356 31.37 0.81 4.76
C ALA A 356 30.52 -0.03 5.71
N ASN A 357 29.22 0.26 5.76
CA ASN A 357 28.24 -0.45 6.57
C ASN A 357 26.97 -0.64 5.76
N GLY A 358 26.45 -1.87 5.71
CA GLY A 358 25.25 -2.14 4.94
C GLY A 358 24.81 -3.60 4.94
N LEU A 359 23.77 -3.86 4.15
CA LEU A 359 23.26 -5.18 3.82
C LEU A 359 23.76 -5.64 2.45
N PRO A 360 23.78 -6.95 2.18
CA PRO A 360 24.00 -7.45 0.82
C PRO A 360 22.95 -6.89 -0.17
N TRP A 361 23.30 -6.89 -1.46
CA TRP A 361 22.37 -6.51 -2.53
C TRP A 361 21.11 -7.39 -2.51
N SER A 362 21.31 -8.69 -2.29
CA SER A 362 20.24 -9.66 -2.16
C SER A 362 20.62 -10.86 -1.29
N SER A 363 19.60 -11.65 -0.91
CA SER A 363 19.77 -12.97 -0.31
C SER A 363 19.08 -14.04 -1.14
N LEU A 364 19.72 -15.21 -1.30
CA LEU A 364 19.05 -16.37 -1.90
C LEU A 364 17.96 -16.88 -0.94
N THR A 365 16.77 -17.23 -1.42
CA THR A 365 15.66 -17.63 -0.54
C THR A 365 15.88 -19.02 0.07
N ARG A 366 16.58 -19.92 -0.63
CA ARG A 366 16.59 -21.36 -0.30
C ARG A 366 17.95 -21.97 0.01
N THR A 367 19.00 -21.42 -0.58
CA THR A 367 20.37 -21.86 -0.35
C THR A 367 21.13 -20.82 0.43
N SER A 368 22.14 -21.24 1.18
CA SER A 368 23.06 -20.31 1.83
C SER A 368 23.82 -19.52 0.76
N GLY A 369 23.61 -18.21 0.70
CA GLY A 369 24.33 -17.32 -0.20
C GLY A 369 23.67 -15.96 -0.29
N ASP A 370 24.47 -14.93 -0.14
CA ASP A 370 24.11 -13.54 -0.37
C ASP A 370 24.85 -13.09 -1.63
N THR A 371 24.20 -12.36 -2.55
CA THR A 371 24.88 -11.87 -3.76
C THR A 371 25.28 -10.41 -3.58
N GLY A 372 26.48 -10.08 -4.07
CA GLY A 372 26.99 -8.72 -4.23
C GLY A 372 27.03 -7.86 -2.97
N TYR A 373 28.22 -7.58 -2.43
CA TYR A 373 28.39 -6.44 -1.51
C TYR A 373 28.54 -5.11 -2.25
N HIS A 374 27.74 -4.94 -3.30
CA HIS A 374 27.47 -3.69 -3.99
C HIS A 374 26.35 -2.98 -3.24
N LEU A 375 26.71 -2.03 -2.39
CA LEU A 375 25.77 -1.28 -1.58
C LEU A 375 25.18 -0.15 -2.43
N GLN A 376 23.86 -0.14 -2.62
CA GLN A 376 23.16 0.95 -3.29
C GLN A 376 22.25 1.70 -2.31
N SER A 377 22.42 3.02 -2.18
CA SER A 377 21.78 3.82 -1.14
C SER A 377 20.25 3.90 -1.24
N GLY A 378 19.71 3.87 -2.46
CA GLY A 378 18.28 3.92 -2.80
C GLY A 378 17.88 2.84 -3.83
N PHE A 379 16.77 3.04 -4.54
CA PHE A 379 16.24 2.15 -5.59
C PHE A 379 16.17 0.64 -5.23
N VAL A 380 17.10 -0.20 -5.68
CA VAL A 380 17.06 -1.66 -5.40
C VAL A 380 17.75 -1.99 -4.07
N GLY A 381 18.83 -1.28 -3.74
CA GLY A 381 19.59 -1.54 -2.52
C GLY A 381 18.94 -0.99 -1.26
N GLN A 382 18.20 0.13 -1.34
CA GLN A 382 17.43 0.77 -0.25
C GLN A 382 18.19 0.90 1.09
N GLN A 383 19.53 0.99 1.07
CA GLN A 383 20.35 0.90 2.28
C GLN A 383 20.01 1.99 3.30
N THR A 384 19.67 3.19 2.85
CA THR A 384 19.30 4.30 3.75
C THR A 384 17.92 4.11 4.39
N LYS A 385 16.93 3.57 3.67
CA LYS A 385 15.62 3.24 4.27
C LYS A 385 15.72 2.10 5.27
N VAL A 386 16.52 1.08 4.97
CA VAL A 386 16.85 0.02 5.93
C VAL A 386 17.50 0.60 7.18
N GLY A 387 18.49 1.48 7.02
CA GLY A 387 19.16 2.15 8.14
C GLY A 387 18.18 2.93 9.01
N TRP A 388 17.25 3.67 8.39
CA TRP A 388 16.15 4.34 9.08
C TRP A 388 15.27 3.37 9.88
N GLU A 389 14.80 2.28 9.28
CA GLU A 389 13.95 1.30 9.98
C GLU A 389 14.66 0.66 11.18
N MET A 390 15.96 0.38 11.07
CA MET A 390 16.77 -0.11 12.19
C MET A 390 16.93 0.92 13.31
N ILE A 391 17.11 2.20 12.97
CA ILE A 391 17.11 3.31 13.95
C ILE A 391 15.75 3.42 14.63
N ARG A 392 14.67 3.33 13.84
CA ARG A 392 13.30 3.42 14.32
C ARG A 392 12.96 2.28 15.29
N ASP A 393 13.36 1.05 14.98
CA ASP A 393 13.29 -0.10 15.88
C ASP A 393 14.11 0.13 17.16
N GLY A 394 15.33 0.66 17.00
CA GLY A 394 16.21 1.04 18.10
C GLY A 394 15.53 1.94 19.13
N TYR A 395 14.88 3.01 18.65
CA TYR A 395 14.18 3.97 19.50
C TYR A 395 12.83 3.48 20.02
N LYS A 396 12.02 2.80 19.20
CA LYS A 396 10.69 2.37 19.61
C LYS A 396 10.70 1.14 20.51
N ASN A 397 11.58 0.18 20.23
CA ASN A 397 11.60 -1.13 20.88
C ASN A 397 12.83 -1.33 21.79
N ASN A 398 13.60 -0.27 22.05
CA ASN A 398 14.83 -0.31 22.85
C ASN A 398 15.87 -1.33 22.31
N ASN A 399 15.94 -1.52 20.99
CA ASN A 399 16.90 -2.43 20.36
C ASN A 399 18.23 -1.73 20.10
N ALA A 400 19.10 -1.67 21.12
CA ALA A 400 20.39 -1.00 21.03
C ALA A 400 21.28 -1.52 19.88
N SER A 401 21.17 -2.81 19.52
CA SER A 401 21.95 -3.38 18.40
C SER A 401 21.48 -2.85 17.06
N ASN A 402 20.17 -2.79 16.82
CA ASN A 402 19.65 -2.24 15.56
C ASN A 402 19.88 -0.73 15.50
N LEU A 403 19.75 -0.02 16.62
CA LEU A 403 20.08 1.41 16.70
C LEU A 403 21.52 1.67 16.22
N SER A 404 22.51 1.01 16.82
CA SER A 404 23.91 1.23 16.48
C SER A 404 24.24 0.86 15.02
N LYS A 405 23.63 -0.20 14.51
CA LYS A 405 23.83 -0.67 13.12
C LYS A 405 23.20 0.30 12.12
N GLY A 406 21.97 0.74 12.38
CA GLY A 406 21.26 1.71 11.55
C GLY A 406 21.98 3.06 11.51
N VAL A 407 22.41 3.58 12.67
CA VAL A 407 23.25 4.80 12.76
C VAL A 407 24.51 4.65 11.91
N ALA A 408 25.24 3.54 12.04
CA ALA A 408 26.45 3.29 11.26
C ALA A 408 26.22 3.22 9.74
N MET A 409 25.07 2.68 9.30
CA MET A 409 24.67 2.68 7.88
C MET A 409 24.42 4.11 7.40
N ILE A 410 23.61 4.90 8.12
CA ILE A 410 23.30 6.28 7.73
C ILE A 410 24.56 7.14 7.74
N ASP A 411 25.41 7.02 8.77
CA ASP A 411 26.68 7.74 8.87
C ASP A 411 27.62 7.46 7.70
N PHE A 412 27.73 6.19 7.28
CA PHE A 412 28.56 5.86 6.13
C PHE A 412 28.14 6.66 4.90
N TRP A 413 26.85 6.63 4.56
CA TRP A 413 26.31 7.34 3.40
C TRP A 413 26.42 8.85 3.55
N ALA A 414 25.97 9.40 4.67
CA ALA A 414 25.97 10.84 4.93
C ALA A 414 27.38 11.45 4.89
N ASN A 415 28.39 10.72 5.36
CA ASN A 415 29.76 11.21 5.45
C ASN A 415 30.59 10.94 4.19
N SER A 416 30.24 9.94 3.38
CA SER A 416 31.15 9.43 2.34
C SER A 416 30.67 9.63 0.91
N SER A 417 29.36 9.74 0.65
CA SER A 417 28.84 9.71 -0.72
C SER A 417 28.64 11.08 -1.37
N MET A 418 28.58 12.15 -0.58
CA MET A 418 28.25 13.49 -1.09
C MET A 418 29.35 14.04 -2.02
N THR A 419 28.99 14.34 -3.27
CA THR A 419 29.94 14.96 -4.22
C THR A 419 30.12 16.46 -3.96
N ALA A 420 31.17 17.04 -4.55
CA ALA A 420 31.38 18.50 -4.54
C ALA A 420 30.23 19.27 -5.23
N ALA A 421 29.50 18.62 -6.13
CA ALA A 421 28.36 19.22 -6.82
C ALA A 421 27.10 19.29 -5.95
N GLY A 422 27.04 18.61 -4.81
CA GLY A 422 25.89 18.57 -3.92
C GLY A 422 24.88 17.45 -4.22
N ILE A 423 25.20 16.54 -5.13
CA ILE A 423 24.41 15.32 -5.40
C ILE A 423 25.20 14.09 -4.91
N PRO A 424 24.64 13.21 -4.08
CA PRO A 424 25.38 12.08 -3.54
C PRO A 424 25.52 10.93 -4.54
N GLN A 425 26.66 10.25 -4.49
CA GLN A 425 26.87 8.98 -5.17
C GLN A 425 25.99 7.89 -4.55
N THR A 426 25.51 6.96 -5.37
CA THR A 426 24.49 5.99 -4.94
C THR A 426 25.01 4.57 -4.77
N ASP A 427 26.19 4.27 -5.29
CA ASP A 427 26.67 2.89 -5.48
C ASP A 427 28.09 2.74 -4.95
N PHE A 428 28.30 1.78 -4.04
CA PHE A 428 29.59 1.52 -3.39
C PHE A 428 29.92 0.03 -3.37
N PHE A 429 31.05 -0.34 -3.96
CA PHE A 429 31.57 -1.71 -3.97
C PHE A 429 32.40 -1.96 -2.73
N SER A 430 31.79 -2.52 -1.69
CA SER A 430 32.43 -2.61 -0.37
C SER A 430 33.56 -3.64 -0.26
N ASP A 431 33.68 -4.54 -1.23
CA ASP A 431 34.82 -5.46 -1.40
C ASP A 431 36.08 -4.76 -1.92
N THR A 432 35.92 -3.79 -2.83
CA THR A 432 37.02 -3.03 -3.43
C THR A 432 37.24 -1.66 -2.78
N GLY A 433 36.24 -1.13 -2.06
CA GLY A 433 36.24 0.22 -1.52
C GLY A 433 36.07 1.31 -2.58
N LEU A 434 35.55 0.96 -3.77
CA LEU A 434 35.40 1.87 -4.89
C LEU A 434 33.94 2.31 -5.06
N TRP A 435 33.76 3.55 -5.50
CA TRP A 435 32.45 4.06 -5.91
C TRP A 435 32.08 3.62 -7.32
N GLY A 436 30.78 3.41 -7.55
CA GLY A 436 30.22 3.15 -8.87
C GLY A 436 30.35 4.32 -9.84
N SER A 437 30.39 3.98 -11.12
CA SER A 437 30.47 4.92 -12.24
C SER A 437 29.12 5.21 -12.90
N ASP A 438 28.04 4.61 -12.39
CA ASP A 438 26.71 4.75 -12.97
C ASP A 438 26.20 6.20 -12.85
N PRO A 439 25.36 6.65 -13.80
CA PRO A 439 24.73 7.95 -13.70
C PRO A 439 23.96 8.11 -12.39
N LEU A 440 23.99 9.31 -11.81
CA LEU A 440 23.25 9.63 -10.60
C LEU A 440 21.80 9.90 -10.97
N PHE A 441 20.98 8.85 -11.01
CA PHE A 441 19.56 8.93 -11.32
C PHE A 441 18.77 9.58 -10.20
N LEU A 442 17.93 10.54 -10.56
CA LEU A 442 17.14 11.30 -9.59
C LEU A 442 16.19 10.41 -8.78
N ARG A 443 15.70 9.30 -9.35
CA ARG A 443 14.97 8.26 -8.58
C ARG A 443 15.81 7.71 -7.43
N THR A 444 16.99 7.18 -7.72
CA THR A 444 17.86 6.51 -6.73
C THR A 444 18.32 7.49 -5.66
N VAL A 445 18.73 8.69 -6.07
CA VAL A 445 19.23 9.72 -5.16
C VAL A 445 18.11 10.25 -4.24
N SER A 446 16.91 10.45 -4.77
CA SER A 446 15.77 10.94 -3.96
C SER A 446 15.35 9.91 -2.92
N ASP A 447 15.25 8.63 -3.31
CA ASP A 447 14.97 7.53 -2.37
C ASP A 447 16.01 7.49 -1.24
N ALA A 448 17.30 7.66 -1.60
CA ALA A 448 18.41 7.66 -0.64
C ALA A 448 18.37 8.84 0.33
N ALA A 449 18.16 10.05 -0.20
CA ALA A 449 18.10 11.26 0.62
C ALA A 449 16.87 11.28 1.53
N GLU A 450 15.74 10.72 1.07
CA GLU A 450 14.55 10.58 1.89
C GLU A 450 14.78 9.61 3.06
N GLY A 451 15.45 8.47 2.84
CA GLY A 451 15.82 7.55 3.92
C GLY A 451 16.71 8.20 5.00
N VAL A 452 17.69 9.03 4.59
CA VAL A 452 18.52 9.79 5.55
C VAL A 452 17.71 10.85 6.30
N LEU A 453 16.78 11.54 5.62
CA LEU A 453 15.91 12.52 6.25
C LEU A 453 14.94 11.89 7.25
N ASP A 454 14.38 10.72 6.92
CA ASP A 454 13.50 9.98 7.81
C ASP A 454 14.26 9.46 9.05
N ALA A 455 15.52 9.00 8.87
CA ALA A 455 16.43 8.69 9.96
C ALA A 455 16.69 9.91 10.87
N TYR A 456 17.01 11.06 10.26
CA TYR A 456 17.21 12.31 11.01
C TYR A 456 15.97 12.69 11.80
N ASN A 457 14.79 12.72 11.17
CA ASN A 457 13.55 13.12 11.85
C ASN A 457 13.21 12.18 13.01
N THR A 458 13.46 10.87 12.83
CA THR A 458 13.24 9.86 13.86
C THR A 458 14.18 10.05 15.05
N ALA A 459 15.47 10.26 14.80
CA ALA A 459 16.47 10.50 15.85
C ALA A 459 16.24 11.85 16.54
N TYR A 460 15.97 12.91 15.77
CA TYR A 460 15.70 14.26 16.26
C TYR A 460 14.50 14.29 17.20
N ALA A 461 13.42 13.58 16.88
CA ALA A 461 12.23 13.46 17.75
C ALA A 461 12.53 12.78 19.10
N ARG A 462 13.69 12.13 19.23
CA ARG A 462 14.19 11.48 20.45
C ARG A 462 15.39 12.21 21.06
N GLY A 463 15.67 13.44 20.62
CA GLY A 463 16.79 14.24 21.14
C GLY A 463 18.18 13.74 20.72
N ASP A 464 18.26 12.84 19.75
CA ASP A 464 19.52 12.37 19.16
C ASP A 464 19.80 13.15 17.87
N TYR A 465 20.79 14.05 17.93
CA TYR A 465 21.04 15.06 16.92
C TYR A 465 22.25 14.68 16.06
N HIS A 466 22.01 14.54 14.74
CA HIS A 466 23.03 14.21 13.74
C HIS A 466 23.15 15.32 12.70
N ASP A 467 24.02 16.31 12.96
CA ASP A 467 24.21 17.47 12.09
C ASP A 467 24.67 17.07 10.69
N ASN A 468 25.54 16.06 10.59
CA ASN A 468 26.03 15.53 9.31
C ASN A 468 24.88 15.01 8.42
N TRP A 469 23.85 14.38 8.99
CA TRP A 469 22.70 13.89 8.25
C TRP A 469 21.85 15.05 7.72
N MET A 470 21.61 16.08 8.53
CA MET A 470 20.90 17.29 8.10
C MET A 470 21.68 18.02 6.99
N ILE A 471 23.00 18.18 7.16
CA ILE A 471 23.87 18.78 6.15
C ILE A 471 23.81 17.99 4.82
N TYR A 472 23.79 16.66 4.89
CA TYR A 472 23.68 15.80 3.72
C TYR A 472 22.39 16.06 2.93
N VAL A 473 21.24 16.05 3.61
CA VAL A 473 19.94 16.26 2.96
C VAL A 473 19.75 17.70 2.48
N GLN A 474 20.26 18.70 3.22
CA GLN A 474 20.25 20.10 2.79
C GLN A 474 21.11 20.34 1.55
N LYS A 475 22.30 19.73 1.45
CA LYS A 475 23.14 19.83 0.24
C LYS A 475 22.43 19.29 -0.99
N PHE A 476 21.76 18.14 -0.87
CA PHE A 476 20.98 17.60 -1.98
C PHE A 476 19.73 18.46 -2.28
N GLY A 477 19.04 18.95 -1.26
CA GLY A 477 17.95 19.92 -1.43
C GLY A 477 18.40 21.19 -2.16
N ASP A 478 19.56 21.74 -1.80
CA ASP A 478 20.16 22.91 -2.44
C ASP A 478 20.58 22.63 -3.88
N PHE A 479 21.09 21.42 -4.16
CA PHE A 479 21.35 20.96 -5.53
C PHE A 479 20.06 20.96 -6.35
N LEU A 480 18.95 20.39 -5.83
CA LEU A 480 17.66 20.39 -6.51
C LEU A 480 17.17 21.81 -6.79
N VAL A 481 17.20 22.70 -5.80
CA VAL A 481 16.81 24.11 -5.98
C VAL A 481 17.68 24.78 -7.07
N THR A 482 18.98 24.52 -7.07
CA THR A 482 19.93 25.14 -8.01
C THR A 482 19.79 24.59 -9.43
N LYS A 483 19.46 23.29 -9.57
CA LYS A 483 19.37 22.59 -10.87
C LYS A 483 17.95 22.54 -11.44
N GLN A 484 16.97 23.09 -10.73
CA GLN A 484 15.59 23.16 -11.23
C GLN A 484 15.54 24.05 -12.47
N ALA A 485 14.98 23.50 -13.55
CA ALA A 485 14.75 24.26 -14.77
C ALA A 485 13.64 25.30 -14.55
N ALA A 486 13.59 26.33 -15.41
CA ALA A 486 12.61 27.41 -15.30
C ALA A 486 11.13 26.94 -15.39
N ASP A 487 10.88 25.77 -15.96
CA ASP A 487 9.56 25.15 -16.03
C ASP A 487 9.21 24.31 -14.78
N GLY A 488 10.09 24.27 -13.78
CA GLY A 488 9.92 23.52 -12.53
C GLY A 488 10.43 22.08 -12.56
N SER A 489 10.93 21.59 -13.71
CA SER A 489 11.39 20.20 -13.87
C SER A 489 12.88 20.01 -13.57
N TRP A 490 13.28 18.73 -13.45
CA TRP A 490 14.69 18.33 -13.40
C TRP A 490 15.06 17.38 -14.52
N ALA A 491 16.35 17.25 -14.77
CA ALA A 491 16.89 16.19 -15.60
C ALA A 491 16.79 14.84 -14.86
N ARG A 492 16.70 13.74 -15.62
CA ARG A 492 16.52 12.38 -15.12
C ARG A 492 17.75 11.89 -14.38
N SER A 493 18.94 12.27 -14.82
CA SER A 493 20.20 11.89 -14.19
C SER A 493 21.31 12.91 -14.45
N TYR A 494 22.31 12.87 -13.57
CA TYR A 494 23.46 13.76 -13.57
C TYR A 494 24.77 12.96 -13.48
N ASN A 495 25.86 13.56 -13.95
CA ASN A 495 27.21 13.08 -13.67
C ASN A 495 27.64 13.49 -12.24
N ILE A 496 28.74 12.92 -11.75
CA ILE A 496 29.30 13.22 -10.41
C ILE A 496 29.69 14.69 -10.22
N ASP A 497 29.96 15.42 -11.29
CA ASP A 497 30.25 16.86 -11.28
C ASP A 497 28.99 17.74 -11.35
N GLY A 498 27.80 17.11 -11.34
CA GLY A 498 26.51 17.78 -11.41
C GLY A 498 26.12 18.26 -12.81
N THR A 499 26.84 17.88 -13.86
CA THR A 499 26.42 18.12 -15.25
C THR A 499 25.30 17.16 -15.64
N VAL A 500 24.39 17.59 -16.54
CA VAL A 500 23.26 16.78 -16.98
C VAL A 500 23.77 15.60 -17.81
N GLN A 501 23.38 14.38 -17.42
CA GLN A 501 23.69 13.15 -18.17
C GLN A 501 22.50 12.72 -19.04
N ASN A 502 21.27 12.77 -18.50
CA ASN A 502 20.05 12.50 -19.25
C ASN A 502 19.04 13.64 -19.02
N ALA A 503 18.74 14.39 -20.08
CA ALA A 503 17.85 15.55 -20.03
C ALA A 503 16.34 15.21 -19.96
N GLY A 504 15.95 13.94 -19.95
CA GLY A 504 14.56 13.53 -19.74
C GLY A 504 14.01 14.06 -18.41
N LYS A 505 12.70 14.36 -18.33
CA LYS A 505 12.13 15.12 -17.21
C LYS A 505 11.16 14.36 -16.31
N PHE A 506 10.82 13.13 -16.65
CA PHE A 506 9.72 12.40 -16.00
C PHE A 506 10.02 11.93 -14.57
N ASN A 507 11.27 11.98 -14.11
CA ASN A 507 11.63 11.77 -12.70
C ASN A 507 11.33 12.98 -11.80
N THR A 508 10.70 14.03 -12.32
CA THR A 508 10.37 15.26 -11.57
C THR A 508 9.43 15.01 -10.39
N THR A 509 8.59 13.98 -10.43
CA THR A 509 7.71 13.59 -9.30
C THR A 509 8.49 13.05 -8.11
N ASN A 510 9.60 12.35 -8.36
CA ASN A 510 10.33 11.59 -7.35
C ASN A 510 10.88 12.43 -6.17
N PRO A 511 11.52 13.60 -6.38
CA PRO A 511 12.05 14.40 -5.27
C PRO A 511 10.99 15.22 -4.53
N ILE A 512 9.72 15.27 -4.99
CA ILE A 512 8.72 16.18 -4.40
C ILE A 512 8.43 15.83 -2.94
N ARG A 513 8.22 14.54 -2.61
CA ARG A 513 7.97 14.10 -1.23
C ARG A 513 9.16 14.42 -0.32
N PHE A 514 10.37 14.15 -0.79
CA PHE A 514 11.61 14.54 -0.11
C PHE A 514 11.69 16.05 0.16
N LEU A 515 11.45 16.90 -0.85
CA LEU A 515 11.51 18.37 -0.69
C LEU A 515 10.45 18.88 0.29
N ILE A 516 9.25 18.29 0.29
CA ILE A 516 8.22 18.62 1.27
C ILE A 516 8.66 18.22 2.68
N LYS A 517 9.15 16.99 2.88
CA LYS A 517 9.71 16.55 4.17
C LYS A 517 10.86 17.46 4.62
N LEU A 518 11.75 17.86 3.70
CA LEU A 518 12.89 18.72 4.01
C LEU A 518 12.45 20.14 4.37
N TYR A 519 11.48 20.70 3.66
CA TYR A 519 10.84 21.96 4.02
C TYR A 519 10.27 21.91 5.44
N LEU A 520 9.59 20.82 5.79
CA LEU A 520 9.00 20.67 7.12
C LEU A 520 10.05 20.55 8.23
N ALA A 521 11.19 19.91 7.94
CA ALA A 521 12.30 19.77 8.90
C ALA A 521 13.15 21.04 9.06
N THR A 522 13.29 21.84 8.00
CA THR A 522 14.20 23.00 7.96
C THR A 522 13.49 24.35 8.01
N HIS A 523 12.21 24.37 7.66
CA HIS A 523 11.41 25.57 7.40
C HIS A 523 11.97 26.48 6.29
N ASP A 524 12.85 25.97 5.42
CA ASP A 524 13.39 26.76 4.31
C ASP A 524 12.38 26.84 3.14
N PRO A 525 11.83 28.03 2.84
CA PRO A 525 10.78 28.20 1.84
C PRO A 525 11.25 27.89 0.40
N ARG A 526 12.57 27.81 0.14
CA ARG A 526 13.11 27.44 -1.16
C ARG A 526 12.70 26.02 -1.56
N TYR A 527 12.72 25.07 -0.61
CA TYR A 527 12.34 23.67 -0.88
C TYR A 527 10.84 23.53 -1.15
N TYR A 528 10.00 24.23 -0.38
CA TYR A 528 8.56 24.30 -0.65
C TYR A 528 8.28 24.87 -2.04
N THR A 529 8.94 25.97 -2.40
CA THR A 529 8.78 26.62 -3.71
C THR A 529 9.18 25.67 -4.84
N ALA A 530 10.32 24.98 -4.72
CA ALA A 530 10.78 24.01 -5.70
C ALA A 530 9.79 22.84 -5.86
N ALA A 531 9.28 22.30 -4.74
CA ALA A 531 8.28 21.23 -4.76
C ALA A 531 6.97 21.66 -5.46
N ILE A 532 6.48 22.87 -5.21
CA ILE A 532 5.27 23.40 -5.86
C ILE A 532 5.47 23.57 -7.38
N GLN A 533 6.61 24.08 -7.81
CA GLN A 533 6.93 24.23 -9.23
C GLN A 533 6.99 22.87 -9.94
N ALA A 534 7.68 21.90 -9.34
CA ALA A 534 7.74 20.53 -9.82
C ALA A 534 6.37 19.84 -9.84
N GLY A 535 5.53 20.10 -8.83
CA GLY A 535 4.15 19.64 -8.77
C GLY A 535 3.33 20.18 -9.95
N ASN A 536 3.43 21.48 -10.25
CA ASN A 536 2.68 22.08 -11.36
C ASN A 536 3.16 21.54 -12.72
N TRP A 537 4.47 21.33 -12.87
CA TRP A 537 5.02 20.67 -14.05
C TRP A 537 4.46 19.24 -14.18
N SER A 538 4.46 18.47 -13.09
CA SER A 538 4.00 17.07 -13.06
C SER A 538 2.50 16.96 -13.31
N LEU A 539 1.69 17.87 -12.78
CA LEU A 539 0.26 17.95 -13.08
C LEU A 539 0.01 18.06 -14.59
N THR A 540 0.76 18.95 -15.25
CA THR A 540 0.59 19.23 -16.68
C THR A 540 1.16 18.11 -17.55
N ASN A 541 2.34 17.59 -17.21
CA ASN A 541 3.13 16.72 -18.11
C ASN A 541 3.07 15.24 -17.75
N VAL A 542 2.63 14.88 -16.55
CA VAL A 542 2.49 13.49 -16.08
C VAL A 542 1.02 13.14 -15.91
N ASP A 543 0.28 13.85 -15.05
CA ASP A 543 -1.12 13.50 -14.73
C ASP A 543 -2.07 13.76 -15.92
N GLN A 544 -2.14 15.00 -16.40
CA GLN A 544 -3.08 15.39 -17.47
C GLN A 544 -2.80 14.67 -18.79
N THR A 545 -1.52 14.44 -19.13
CA THR A 545 -1.12 13.67 -20.30
C THR A 545 -1.25 12.16 -20.09
N TYR A 546 -1.39 11.71 -18.83
CA TYR A 546 -1.36 10.29 -18.45
C TYR A 546 0.00 9.61 -18.70
N SER A 547 1.09 10.38 -18.67
CA SER A 547 2.47 9.92 -18.91
C SER A 547 3.17 9.54 -17.61
N TYR A 548 2.58 8.58 -16.89
CA TYR A 548 3.18 7.97 -15.68
C TYR A 548 4.37 7.09 -16.07
N VAL A 549 5.51 7.74 -16.32
CA VAL A 549 6.77 7.11 -16.73
C VAL A 549 7.93 7.65 -15.88
N GLY A 550 9.11 7.04 -15.99
CA GLY A 550 10.29 7.49 -15.24
C GLY A 550 10.31 6.99 -13.79
N GLY A 551 9.49 5.98 -13.50
CA GLY A 551 9.47 5.28 -12.21
C GLY A 551 10.81 4.65 -11.90
N THR A 552 11.44 3.96 -12.85
CA THR A 552 12.70 3.24 -12.61
C THR A 552 13.88 3.79 -13.42
N PRO A 553 15.13 3.71 -12.89
CA PRO A 553 16.36 4.04 -13.62
C PRO A 553 16.67 3.14 -14.82
N ASP A 554 16.30 1.86 -14.74
CA ASP A 554 16.70 0.74 -15.61
C ASP A 554 15.84 0.56 -16.87
N ASN A 555 14.77 1.36 -17.04
CA ASN A 555 13.95 1.35 -18.25
C ASN A 555 13.85 2.73 -18.94
N ASN A 556 13.63 2.72 -20.26
CA ASN A 556 13.52 3.94 -21.06
C ASN A 556 12.10 4.55 -21.00
N ASN A 557 11.77 5.24 -19.89
CA ASN A 557 10.50 5.96 -19.71
C ASN A 557 9.28 5.15 -20.16
N THR A 558 9.21 3.88 -19.73
CA THR A 558 8.03 3.05 -19.99
C THR A 558 6.95 3.35 -18.95
N MET A 559 5.68 3.25 -19.35
CA MET A 559 4.57 3.32 -18.39
C MET A 559 4.60 2.14 -17.43
N ASP A 560 4.67 2.42 -16.13
CA ASP A 560 4.73 1.44 -15.04
C ASP A 560 4.01 1.92 -13.76
N LYS A 561 3.75 0.99 -12.84
CA LYS A 561 3.09 1.31 -11.57
C LYS A 561 3.97 2.15 -10.64
N GLU A 562 5.30 2.01 -10.72
CA GLU A 562 6.28 2.74 -9.93
C GLU A 562 6.15 4.23 -10.17
N ALA A 563 6.08 4.67 -11.42
CA ALA A 563 5.90 6.08 -11.78
C ALA A 563 4.56 6.61 -11.25
N GLY A 564 3.49 5.81 -11.36
CA GLY A 564 2.20 6.10 -10.76
C GLY A 564 2.28 6.29 -9.25
N MET A 565 3.00 5.40 -8.55
CA MET A 565 3.20 5.47 -7.10
C MET A 565 4.02 6.71 -6.71
N MET A 566 5.07 7.05 -7.47
CA MET A 566 5.86 8.28 -7.23
C MET A 566 4.99 9.54 -7.40
N ALA A 567 4.11 9.56 -8.41
CA ALA A 567 3.16 10.65 -8.60
C ALA A 567 2.12 10.71 -7.48
N LEU A 568 1.59 9.57 -7.01
CA LEU A 568 0.68 9.52 -5.87
C LEU A 568 1.35 10.08 -4.61
N ASN A 569 2.56 9.64 -4.30
CA ASN A 569 3.37 10.14 -3.18
C ASN A 569 3.57 11.66 -3.26
N ALA A 570 3.94 12.16 -4.44
CA ALA A 570 4.16 13.57 -4.69
C ALA A 570 2.89 14.41 -4.47
N PHE A 571 1.77 14.01 -5.08
CA PHE A 571 0.53 14.77 -5.01
C PHE A 571 -0.14 14.70 -3.64
N ASN A 572 -0.07 13.55 -2.94
CA ASN A 572 -0.49 13.47 -1.54
C ASN A 572 0.34 14.43 -0.66
N SER A 573 1.66 14.43 -0.81
CA SER A 573 2.56 15.30 -0.02
C SER A 573 2.30 16.79 -0.28
N LEU A 574 2.05 17.17 -1.55
CA LEU A 574 1.67 18.54 -1.90
C LEU A 574 0.30 18.89 -1.33
N TYR A 575 -0.65 17.97 -1.35
CA TYR A 575 -1.96 18.19 -0.76
C TYR A 575 -1.89 18.44 0.76
N ASP A 576 -1.03 17.72 1.49
CA ASP A 576 -0.91 17.91 2.94
C ASP A 576 -0.54 19.35 3.31
N VAL A 577 0.49 19.91 2.64
CA VAL A 577 1.01 21.23 2.98
C VAL A 577 0.18 22.37 2.39
N THR A 578 -0.52 22.14 1.28
CA THR A 578 -1.28 23.20 0.58
C THR A 578 -2.77 23.17 0.87
N GLY A 579 -3.36 21.99 1.04
CA GLY A 579 -4.82 21.76 1.06
C GLY A 579 -5.52 22.04 -0.26
N ASP A 580 -4.77 22.29 -1.35
CA ASP A 580 -5.35 22.61 -2.65
C ASP A 580 -5.91 21.36 -3.33
N SER A 581 -7.21 21.40 -3.63
CA SER A 581 -7.97 20.32 -4.25
C SER A 581 -7.42 19.83 -5.61
N LYS A 582 -6.60 20.64 -6.31
CA LYS A 582 -5.97 20.19 -7.56
C LYS A 582 -4.99 19.04 -7.33
N TRP A 583 -4.27 19.06 -6.20
CA TRP A 583 -3.34 17.99 -5.84
C TRP A 583 -4.09 16.75 -5.42
N LEU A 584 -5.18 16.90 -4.65
CA LEU A 584 -6.03 15.76 -4.31
C LEU A 584 -6.65 15.12 -5.56
N SER A 585 -7.05 15.93 -6.54
CA SER A 585 -7.53 15.44 -7.84
C SER A 585 -6.45 14.65 -8.58
N ALA A 586 -5.23 15.19 -8.64
CA ALA A 586 -4.09 14.50 -9.27
C ALA A 586 -3.68 13.21 -8.52
N ALA A 587 -3.75 13.21 -7.19
CA ALA A 587 -3.53 12.02 -6.36
C ALA A 587 -4.59 10.95 -6.64
N LYS A 588 -5.87 11.32 -6.80
CA LYS A 588 -6.92 10.38 -7.22
C LYS A 588 -6.66 9.79 -8.60
N ASN A 589 -6.21 10.60 -9.55
CA ASN A 589 -5.88 10.12 -10.89
C ASN A 589 -4.71 9.14 -10.87
N ALA A 590 -3.64 9.47 -10.15
CA ALA A 590 -2.50 8.58 -9.94
C ALA A 590 -2.90 7.29 -9.22
N GLY A 591 -3.72 7.38 -8.16
CA GLY A 591 -4.25 6.23 -7.45
C GLY A 591 -5.12 5.33 -8.32
N ASN A 592 -5.98 5.92 -9.17
CA ASN A 592 -6.81 5.18 -10.12
C ASN A 592 -5.95 4.49 -11.19
N TYR A 593 -4.91 5.15 -11.68
CA TYR A 593 -3.94 4.54 -12.57
C TYR A 593 -3.25 3.35 -11.89
N VAL A 594 -2.65 3.56 -10.72
CA VAL A 594 -1.88 2.54 -9.96
C VAL A 594 -2.73 1.32 -9.61
N GLN A 595 -3.95 1.49 -9.11
CA GLN A 595 -4.80 0.33 -8.75
C GLN A 595 -5.10 -0.57 -9.95
N SER A 596 -5.14 0.00 -11.17
CA SER A 596 -5.43 -0.75 -12.39
C SER A 596 -4.32 -1.71 -12.85
N TRP A 597 -3.17 -1.68 -12.19
CA TRP A 597 -2.07 -2.62 -12.42
C TRP A 597 -2.18 -3.91 -11.60
N THR A 598 -3.05 -3.94 -10.59
CA THR A 598 -3.09 -4.99 -9.58
C THR A 598 -4.18 -6.02 -9.88
N PHE A 599 -3.82 -7.29 -9.91
CA PHE A 599 -4.75 -8.38 -10.14
C PHE A 599 -5.80 -8.43 -9.02
N ALA A 600 -7.06 -8.55 -9.43
CA ALA A 600 -8.21 -8.64 -8.52
C ALA A 600 -8.95 -9.98 -8.63
N TYR A 601 -8.34 -10.97 -9.28
CA TYR A 601 -8.87 -12.32 -9.42
C TYR A 601 -7.74 -13.35 -9.51
N ASN A 602 -8.09 -14.61 -9.27
CA ASN A 602 -7.19 -15.75 -9.45
C ASN A 602 -7.62 -16.54 -10.69
N TYR A 603 -6.68 -17.26 -11.28
CA TYR A 603 -7.01 -18.32 -12.23
C TYR A 603 -6.05 -19.50 -12.07
N ASN A 604 -6.56 -20.70 -12.36
CA ASN A 604 -5.80 -21.93 -12.16
C ASN A 604 -4.93 -22.21 -13.38
N VAL A 605 -3.66 -22.53 -13.14
CA VAL A 605 -2.78 -23.09 -14.16
C VAL A 605 -2.42 -24.51 -13.80
N TYR A 606 -2.50 -25.40 -14.80
CA TYR A 606 -2.33 -26.82 -14.64
C TYR A 606 -0.91 -27.22 -15.04
N PRO A 607 -0.33 -28.26 -14.42
CA PRO A 607 0.92 -28.85 -14.90
C PRO A 607 0.75 -29.37 -16.34
N SER A 608 1.79 -29.22 -17.16
CA SER A 608 1.74 -29.54 -18.60
C SER A 608 2.01 -31.02 -18.92
N THR A 609 2.37 -31.83 -17.93
CA THR A 609 2.64 -33.27 -18.09
C THR A 609 1.81 -34.07 -17.08
N ARG A 610 1.47 -35.32 -17.45
CA ARG A 610 0.75 -36.27 -16.60
C ARG A 610 1.04 -37.68 -17.07
N TRP A 611 0.93 -38.66 -16.18
CA TRP A 611 0.74 -40.05 -16.61
C TRP A 611 -0.74 -40.29 -16.96
N ALA A 612 -0.99 -41.06 -18.02
CA ALA A 612 -2.32 -41.55 -18.36
C ALA A 612 -2.28 -43.02 -18.79
N ALA A 613 -3.22 -43.83 -18.28
CA ALA A 613 -3.42 -45.22 -18.71
C ALA A 613 -3.91 -45.29 -20.16
N ASN A 614 -3.73 -46.45 -20.82
CA ASN A 614 -4.25 -46.69 -22.17
C ASN A 614 -5.74 -47.07 -22.12
N GLY A 615 -6.62 -46.05 -22.11
CA GLY A 615 -8.06 -46.26 -22.05
C GLY A 615 -8.66 -46.12 -20.64
N ALA A 616 -9.99 -46.14 -20.59
CA ALA A 616 -10.78 -46.16 -19.34
C ALA A 616 -10.80 -47.56 -18.69
N VAL A 617 -9.62 -48.15 -18.45
CA VAL A 617 -9.47 -49.51 -17.92
C VAL A 617 -9.24 -49.48 -16.42
N TYR A 618 -10.10 -50.18 -15.67
CA TYR A 618 -10.03 -50.32 -14.23
C TYR A 618 -9.97 -51.81 -13.82
N PRO A 619 -9.13 -52.20 -12.85
CA PRO A 619 -8.17 -51.34 -12.17
C PRO A 619 -6.95 -51.03 -13.03
N SER A 620 -6.39 -49.83 -12.88
CA SER A 620 -5.07 -49.46 -13.41
C SER A 620 -4.16 -49.04 -12.26
N TRP A 621 -2.86 -49.32 -12.37
CA TRP A 621 -1.91 -49.02 -11.30
C TRP A 621 -0.75 -48.16 -11.79
N PHE A 622 -0.26 -47.32 -10.88
CA PHE A 622 0.93 -46.47 -11.02
C PHE A 622 1.84 -46.72 -9.82
N LYS A 623 3.15 -46.87 -10.04
CA LYS A 623 4.11 -47.24 -9.00
C LYS A 623 5.41 -46.46 -9.14
N VAL A 624 5.94 -46.00 -8.02
CA VAL A 624 7.26 -45.38 -7.91
C VAL A 624 8.24 -46.27 -7.12
N ASP A 625 9.50 -46.33 -7.57
CA ASP A 625 10.65 -46.87 -6.82
C ASP A 625 11.47 -45.70 -6.25
N LEU A 626 11.38 -45.48 -4.94
CA LEU A 626 12.05 -44.40 -4.22
C LEU A 626 13.59 -44.54 -4.22
N GLY A 627 14.11 -45.72 -4.57
CA GLY A 627 15.54 -46.05 -4.64
C GLY A 627 16.14 -46.54 -3.32
N ALA A 628 15.50 -46.26 -2.19
CA ALA A 628 15.86 -46.73 -0.85
C ALA A 628 14.60 -46.85 0.03
N ASN A 629 14.74 -47.46 1.21
CA ASN A 629 13.65 -47.49 2.20
C ASN A 629 13.55 -46.14 2.91
N TYR A 630 12.36 -45.55 2.92
CA TYR A 630 12.04 -44.31 3.62
C TYR A 630 10.89 -44.51 4.60
N SER A 631 10.84 -43.67 5.64
CA SER A 631 9.70 -43.59 6.56
C SER A 631 8.65 -42.63 6.00
N ILE A 632 7.64 -43.17 5.34
CA ILE A 632 6.55 -42.46 4.67
C ILE A 632 5.52 -41.99 5.71
N SER A 633 5.10 -40.72 5.60
CA SER A 633 4.13 -40.07 6.48
C SER A 633 2.83 -39.66 5.76
N ARG A 634 2.90 -39.44 4.44
CA ARG A 634 1.79 -38.91 3.64
C ARG A 634 1.99 -39.23 2.17
N VAL A 635 0.90 -39.51 1.45
CA VAL A 635 0.88 -39.60 -0.01
C VAL A 635 -0.15 -38.62 -0.54
N GLU A 636 0.20 -37.88 -1.58
CA GLU A 636 -0.72 -36.96 -2.25
C GLU A 636 -0.85 -37.35 -3.73
N THR A 637 -2.08 -37.49 -4.21
CA THR A 637 -2.35 -37.85 -5.61
C THR A 637 -3.16 -36.76 -6.29
N MET A 638 -2.60 -36.15 -7.33
CA MET A 638 -3.27 -35.16 -8.17
C MET A 638 -3.83 -35.85 -9.42
N PHE A 639 -5.14 -36.08 -9.46
CA PHE A 639 -5.79 -36.70 -10.61
C PHE A 639 -6.14 -35.67 -11.70
N GLU A 640 -6.36 -36.15 -12.92
CA GLU A 640 -6.70 -35.29 -14.07
C GLU A 640 -7.94 -34.41 -13.84
N TYR A 641 -8.99 -34.96 -13.20
CA TYR A 641 -10.27 -34.29 -13.06
C TYR A 641 -10.61 -34.02 -11.58
N GLY A 642 -10.57 -32.76 -11.15
CA GLY A 642 -10.95 -32.36 -9.79
C GLY A 642 -12.47 -32.35 -9.51
N ASN A 643 -13.31 -32.51 -10.55
CA ASN A 643 -14.77 -32.44 -10.44
C ASN A 643 -15.45 -33.81 -10.33
N VAL A 644 -14.68 -34.89 -10.22
CA VAL A 644 -15.17 -36.28 -10.09
C VAL A 644 -14.50 -36.96 -8.90
N TYR A 645 -15.16 -37.96 -8.30
CA TYR A 645 -14.51 -38.78 -7.28
C TYR A 645 -13.74 -39.95 -7.91
N TYR A 646 -12.62 -40.33 -7.29
CA TYR A 646 -11.81 -41.49 -7.67
C TYR A 646 -11.84 -42.52 -6.55
N LYS A 647 -11.90 -43.80 -6.93
CA LYS A 647 -11.83 -44.97 -6.06
C LYS A 647 -10.47 -45.61 -6.24
N TYR A 648 -9.69 -45.74 -5.18
CA TYR A 648 -8.33 -46.27 -5.28
C TYR A 648 -7.85 -46.89 -3.97
N LYS A 649 -6.74 -47.62 -4.01
CA LYS A 649 -5.97 -47.97 -2.82
C LYS A 649 -4.51 -47.62 -3.04
N ILE A 650 -3.80 -47.27 -1.96
CA ILE A 650 -2.35 -47.06 -1.98
C ILE A 650 -1.71 -48.17 -1.17
N GLU A 651 -0.68 -48.77 -1.72
CA GLU A 651 0.05 -49.89 -1.15
C GLU A 651 1.54 -49.57 -1.13
N THR A 652 2.24 -50.07 -0.12
CA THR A 652 3.67 -49.84 0.10
C THR A 652 4.42 -51.17 0.23
N SER A 653 5.68 -51.20 -0.20
CA SER A 653 6.53 -52.39 -0.13
C SER A 653 8.01 -52.03 0.04
N THR A 654 8.76 -52.85 0.76
CA THR A 654 10.23 -52.74 0.86
C THR A 654 10.96 -53.54 -0.21
N ASP A 655 10.28 -54.49 -0.87
CA ASP A 655 10.91 -55.49 -1.76
C ASP A 655 10.20 -55.63 -3.13
N ASN A 656 9.16 -54.84 -3.40
CA ASN A 656 8.34 -54.86 -4.62
C ASN A 656 7.57 -56.18 -4.85
N THR A 657 7.51 -57.07 -3.86
CA THR A 657 6.82 -58.37 -3.91
C THR A 657 5.75 -58.49 -2.83
N ASN A 658 6.07 -58.12 -1.59
CA ASN A 658 5.17 -58.12 -0.45
C ASN A 658 4.60 -56.71 -0.25
N TRP A 659 3.29 -56.56 -0.41
CA TRP A 659 2.60 -55.28 -0.39
C TRP A 659 1.71 -55.16 0.84
N THR A 660 1.80 -54.02 1.52
CA THR A 660 0.94 -53.66 2.65
C THR A 660 0.08 -52.46 2.27
N THR A 661 -1.21 -52.47 2.63
CA THR A 661 -2.10 -51.34 2.38
C THR A 661 -1.71 -50.14 3.24
N PHE A 662 -1.46 -49.00 2.59
CA PHE A 662 -1.23 -47.71 3.21
C PHE A 662 -2.54 -46.93 3.39
N ILE A 663 -3.40 -46.93 2.35
CA ILE A 663 -4.77 -46.43 2.42
C ILE A 663 -5.69 -47.28 1.54
N ASP A 664 -6.94 -47.44 1.96
CA ASP A 664 -8.00 -48.04 1.13
C ASP A 664 -9.15 -47.06 0.95
N LYS A 665 -9.32 -46.58 -0.28
CA LYS A 665 -10.38 -45.69 -0.75
C LYS A 665 -11.14 -46.31 -1.92
N THR A 666 -11.20 -47.64 -2.02
CA THR A 666 -11.93 -48.35 -3.09
C THR A 666 -13.45 -48.11 -3.01
N GLY A 667 -13.96 -47.75 -1.83
CA GLY A 667 -15.34 -47.30 -1.61
C GLY A 667 -15.57 -45.79 -1.75
N ASN A 668 -14.57 -44.99 -2.13
CA ASN A 668 -14.68 -43.52 -2.09
C ASN A 668 -15.75 -42.97 -3.05
N THR A 669 -16.56 -42.05 -2.53
CA THR A 669 -17.56 -41.27 -3.28
C THR A 669 -17.43 -39.77 -3.02
N ALA A 670 -16.43 -39.34 -2.25
CA ALA A 670 -16.13 -37.94 -2.01
C ALA A 670 -15.24 -37.40 -3.13
N ARG A 671 -15.63 -36.27 -3.72
CA ARG A 671 -14.80 -35.51 -4.67
C ARG A 671 -13.63 -34.86 -3.92
N PRO A 672 -12.47 -34.69 -4.56
CA PRO A 672 -11.31 -34.09 -3.91
C PRO A 672 -11.56 -32.63 -3.54
N VAL A 673 -10.91 -32.16 -2.48
CA VAL A 673 -10.82 -30.72 -2.18
C VAL A 673 -9.69 -30.20 -3.07
N SER A 674 -10.02 -29.52 -4.18
CA SER A 674 -9.12 -29.23 -5.33
C SER A 674 -8.88 -30.46 -6.24
N MET A 675 -7.73 -30.54 -6.94
CA MET A 675 -7.37 -31.65 -7.84
C MET A 675 -6.67 -32.83 -7.13
N GLY A 676 -6.40 -32.69 -5.84
CA GLY A 676 -5.59 -33.64 -5.07
C GLY A 676 -6.36 -34.39 -3.99
N TYR A 677 -5.99 -35.64 -3.74
CA TYR A 677 -6.27 -36.32 -2.48
C TYR A 677 -5.04 -36.32 -1.60
N VAL A 678 -5.24 -36.07 -0.31
CA VAL A 678 -4.22 -36.17 0.72
C VAL A 678 -4.53 -37.40 1.58
N ASP A 679 -3.58 -38.33 1.64
CA ASP A 679 -3.67 -39.57 2.38
C ASP A 679 -2.55 -39.64 3.42
N ASN A 680 -2.90 -39.48 4.69
CA ASN A 680 -1.95 -39.56 5.79
C ASN A 680 -1.85 -41.01 6.29
N GLY A 681 -0.65 -41.43 6.68
CA GLY A 681 -0.39 -42.77 7.19
C GLY A 681 1.05 -42.92 7.67
N THR A 682 1.45 -44.10 8.12
CA THR A 682 2.85 -44.37 8.46
C THR A 682 3.27 -45.72 7.88
N ALA A 683 4.38 -45.74 7.13
CA ALA A 683 4.93 -46.96 6.58
C ALA A 683 6.43 -46.80 6.31
N THR A 684 7.21 -47.89 6.43
CA THR A 684 8.57 -47.93 5.89
C THR A 684 8.54 -48.66 4.55
N ALA A 685 8.93 -48.00 3.46
CA ALA A 685 8.91 -48.61 2.14
C ALA A 685 9.89 -47.98 1.16
N ARG A 686 10.22 -48.76 0.12
CA ARG A 686 10.95 -48.34 -1.07
C ARG A 686 10.03 -48.17 -2.27
N TYR A 687 8.95 -48.93 -2.33
CA TYR A 687 8.00 -48.92 -3.43
C TYR A 687 6.64 -48.44 -2.93
N VAL A 688 6.03 -47.52 -3.66
CA VAL A 688 4.68 -47.03 -3.39
C VAL A 688 3.85 -47.17 -4.65
N ARG A 689 2.68 -47.79 -4.56
CA ARG A 689 1.79 -48.05 -5.68
C ARG A 689 0.40 -47.55 -5.36
N ILE A 690 -0.18 -46.79 -6.27
CA ILE A 690 -1.62 -46.53 -6.29
C ILE A 690 -2.30 -47.44 -7.30
N THR A 691 -3.39 -48.07 -6.90
CA THR A 691 -4.27 -48.84 -7.77
C THR A 691 -5.62 -48.12 -7.85
N ILE A 692 -5.92 -47.54 -8.99
CA ILE A 692 -7.17 -46.85 -9.28
C ILE A 692 -8.19 -47.90 -9.73
N THR A 693 -9.26 -48.04 -8.96
CA THR A 693 -10.28 -49.10 -9.10
C THR A 693 -11.59 -48.61 -9.72
N GLY A 694 -11.79 -47.29 -9.84
CA GLY A 694 -12.93 -46.69 -10.51
C GLY A 694 -12.92 -45.16 -10.36
N ALA A 695 -13.79 -44.48 -11.08
CA ALA A 695 -14.06 -43.05 -10.90
C ALA A 695 -15.48 -42.70 -11.37
N GLU A 696 -16.04 -41.60 -10.85
CA GLU A 696 -17.33 -41.05 -11.29
C GLU A 696 -17.28 -40.72 -12.78
N GLY A 697 -18.22 -41.25 -13.57
CA GLY A 697 -18.26 -41.03 -15.01
C GLY A 697 -17.24 -41.83 -15.84
N GLY A 698 -16.40 -42.66 -15.21
CA GLY A 698 -15.45 -43.53 -15.89
C GLY A 698 -14.39 -42.85 -16.77
N PRO A 699 -13.75 -41.73 -16.36
CA PRO A 699 -12.62 -41.13 -17.10
C PRO A 699 -11.44 -42.10 -17.22
N TRP A 700 -10.39 -41.72 -17.95
CA TRP A 700 -9.16 -42.50 -17.97
C TRP A 700 -8.43 -42.35 -16.62
N PRO A 701 -7.83 -43.43 -16.06
CA PRO A 701 -6.93 -43.30 -14.94
C PRO A 701 -5.72 -42.43 -15.34
N SER A 702 -5.63 -41.23 -14.76
CA SER A 702 -4.56 -40.28 -15.05
C SER A 702 -4.20 -39.45 -13.84
N ILE A 703 -2.90 -39.26 -13.66
CA ILE A 703 -2.28 -38.58 -12.52
C ILE A 703 -1.34 -37.51 -13.06
N TYR A 704 -1.61 -36.25 -12.72
CA TYR A 704 -0.68 -35.15 -12.95
C TYR A 704 0.56 -35.30 -12.08
N GLU A 705 0.40 -35.65 -10.81
CA GLU A 705 1.54 -35.83 -9.89
C GLU A 705 1.19 -36.79 -8.73
N PHE A 706 2.14 -37.68 -8.40
CA PHE A 706 2.04 -38.70 -7.35
C PHE A 706 3.16 -38.51 -6.31
N LYS A 707 2.86 -37.73 -5.26
CA LYS A 707 3.83 -37.29 -4.26
C LYS A 707 3.84 -38.25 -3.07
N VAL A 708 5.02 -38.60 -2.59
CA VAL A 708 5.22 -39.43 -1.39
C VAL A 708 6.09 -38.64 -0.44
N TYR A 709 5.64 -38.43 0.80
CA TYR A 709 6.34 -37.63 1.80
C TYR A 709 6.91 -38.48 2.92
N ASP A 710 8.09 -38.10 3.40
CA ASP A 710 8.69 -38.67 4.61
C ASP A 710 8.28 -37.91 5.89
N GLY A 711 8.78 -38.34 7.05
CA GLY A 711 8.53 -37.68 8.34
C GLY A 711 9.05 -36.23 8.46
N SER A 712 9.90 -35.77 7.53
CA SER A 712 10.38 -34.38 7.46
C SER A 712 9.52 -33.48 6.56
N GLY A 713 8.56 -34.06 5.84
CA GLY A 713 7.74 -33.35 4.85
C GLY A 713 8.39 -33.23 3.48
N SER A 714 9.45 -34.00 3.18
CA SER A 714 10.12 -34.00 1.87
C SER A 714 9.42 -34.92 0.87
N ASN A 715 9.13 -34.46 -0.36
CA ASN A 715 8.61 -35.33 -1.43
C ASN A 715 9.72 -36.22 -1.99
N ILE A 716 9.72 -37.49 -1.62
CA ILE A 716 10.75 -38.48 -1.97
C ILE A 716 10.45 -39.25 -3.26
N ALA A 717 9.27 -39.04 -3.87
CA ALA A 717 8.89 -39.68 -5.14
C ALA A 717 9.35 -38.91 -6.40
N GLN A 718 9.69 -37.63 -6.25
CA GLN A 718 10.04 -36.77 -7.39
C GLN A 718 11.29 -37.27 -8.14
N ASP A 719 11.22 -37.24 -9.47
CA ASP A 719 12.25 -37.66 -10.43
C ASP A 719 12.72 -39.12 -10.24
N LYS A 720 11.93 -39.92 -9.52
CA LYS A 720 12.21 -41.33 -9.30
C LYS A 720 11.71 -42.18 -10.45
N SER A 721 12.25 -43.40 -10.54
CA SER A 721 11.79 -44.35 -11.53
C SER A 721 10.34 -44.73 -11.25
N ALA A 722 9.47 -44.48 -12.22
CA ALA A 722 8.06 -44.82 -12.16
C ALA A 722 7.68 -45.80 -13.29
N THR A 723 6.69 -46.64 -12.99
CA THR A 723 6.10 -47.60 -13.93
C THR A 723 4.60 -47.65 -13.72
N ALA A 724 3.86 -48.05 -14.75
CA ALA A 724 2.41 -48.15 -14.68
C ALA A 724 1.90 -49.42 -15.38
N SER A 725 0.62 -49.74 -15.17
CA SER A 725 -0.05 -50.87 -15.83
C SER A 725 -0.16 -50.70 -17.35
N SER A 726 -0.25 -49.45 -17.82
CA SER A 726 -0.29 -49.08 -19.24
C SER A 726 -0.02 -47.58 -19.40
N GLU A 727 0.27 -47.16 -20.62
CA GLU A 727 0.53 -45.77 -20.98
C GLU A 727 -0.23 -45.42 -22.27
N GLN A 728 -0.87 -44.25 -22.29
CA GLN A 728 -1.60 -43.75 -23.47
C GLN A 728 -0.66 -43.59 -24.68
N ASP A 729 0.47 -42.92 -24.48
CA ASP A 729 1.50 -42.66 -25.48
C ASP A 729 2.82 -42.21 -24.80
N ALA A 730 3.84 -41.92 -25.60
CA ALA A 730 5.16 -41.50 -25.10
C ALA A 730 5.13 -40.16 -24.32
N ALA A 731 4.15 -39.29 -24.55
CA ALA A 731 4.01 -38.00 -23.87
C ALA A 731 3.30 -38.14 -22.51
N HIS A 732 2.61 -39.25 -22.26
CA HIS A 732 1.84 -39.53 -21.04
C HIS A 732 2.36 -40.76 -20.26
N ASN A 733 3.67 -41.00 -20.33
CA ASN A 733 4.32 -42.15 -19.71
C ASN A 733 4.40 -42.03 -18.17
N ALA A 734 4.76 -43.12 -17.48
CA ALA A 734 4.77 -43.16 -16.02
C ALA A 734 5.75 -42.17 -15.38
N ALA A 735 6.84 -41.79 -16.05
CA ALA A 735 7.75 -40.78 -15.49
C ALA A 735 7.04 -39.43 -15.31
N LYS A 736 6.01 -39.14 -16.13
CA LYS A 736 5.23 -37.89 -16.07
C LYS A 736 4.29 -37.77 -14.86
N GLY A 737 4.13 -38.82 -14.08
CA GLY A 737 3.38 -38.74 -12.82
C GLY A 737 4.26 -38.42 -11.61
N VAL A 738 5.58 -38.26 -11.80
CA VAL A 738 6.56 -37.94 -10.75
C VAL A 738 7.66 -36.99 -11.25
N ASP A 739 7.53 -36.41 -12.45
CA ASP A 739 8.58 -35.58 -13.07
C ASP A 739 8.66 -34.18 -12.46
N GLY A 740 7.89 -33.92 -11.40
CA GLY A 740 7.93 -32.66 -10.69
C GLY A 740 7.48 -31.49 -11.57
N VAL A 741 6.84 -31.73 -12.73
CA VAL A 741 6.14 -30.70 -13.47
C VAL A 741 4.93 -30.35 -12.63
N VAL A 742 5.06 -29.21 -11.99
CA VAL A 742 4.21 -28.84 -10.90
C VAL A 742 3.96 -27.35 -11.06
N THR A 743 2.72 -26.97 -11.31
CA THR A 743 2.26 -25.65 -10.87
C THR A 743 2.00 -25.73 -9.37
N SER A 744 3.06 -25.68 -8.56
CA SER A 744 3.07 -25.68 -7.07
C SER A 744 4.34 -26.29 -6.46
N ASP A 745 5.50 -25.69 -6.72
CA ASP A 745 6.60 -25.86 -5.78
C ASP A 745 6.04 -25.65 -4.36
N LEU A 746 6.15 -26.65 -3.48
CA LEU A 746 5.53 -26.63 -2.15
C LEU A 746 6.10 -25.52 -1.26
N LYS A 747 7.22 -24.91 -1.69
CA LYS A 747 7.83 -23.71 -1.12
C LYS A 747 7.62 -22.46 -1.96
N SER A 748 6.93 -22.56 -3.10
CA SER A 748 6.47 -21.38 -3.83
C SER A 748 5.25 -20.82 -3.10
N PRO A 749 5.23 -19.51 -2.80
CA PRO A 749 4.09 -18.90 -2.13
C PRO A 749 2.82 -18.86 -2.99
N TRP A 750 2.96 -18.91 -4.31
CA TRP A 750 1.93 -18.48 -5.25
C TRP A 750 0.67 -19.32 -5.32
N PRO A 751 0.71 -20.67 -5.20
CA PRO A 751 -0.51 -21.46 -5.11
C PRO A 751 -1.40 -21.07 -3.93
N SER A 752 -0.79 -20.63 -2.82
CA SER A 752 -1.50 -20.19 -1.60
C SER A 752 -1.81 -18.69 -1.56
N ALA A 753 -0.93 -17.86 -2.12
CA ALA A 753 -1.11 -16.41 -2.15
C ALA A 753 -2.10 -15.99 -3.26
N GLY A 754 -2.14 -16.74 -4.36
CA GLY A 754 -2.84 -16.35 -5.58
C GLY A 754 -2.16 -15.16 -6.27
N LEU A 755 -2.88 -14.59 -7.24
CA LEU A 755 -2.48 -13.38 -7.97
C LEU A 755 -3.09 -12.12 -7.37
N VAL A 756 -4.17 -12.23 -6.58
CA VAL A 756 -4.83 -11.07 -5.99
C VAL A 756 -3.83 -10.24 -5.18
N GLY A 757 -3.73 -8.95 -5.47
CA GLY A 757 -2.78 -8.03 -4.82
C GLY A 757 -1.40 -7.94 -5.48
N GLN A 758 -1.12 -8.78 -6.50
CA GLN A 758 0.12 -8.71 -7.29
C GLN A 758 -0.05 -7.80 -8.50
N SER A 759 1.06 -7.22 -8.99
CA SER A 759 1.04 -6.29 -10.13
C SER A 759 1.83 -6.78 -11.32
N LEU A 760 1.39 -6.42 -12.52
CA LEU A 760 2.24 -6.50 -13.72
C LEU A 760 3.46 -5.57 -13.58
N VAL A 761 4.62 -6.01 -14.05
CA VAL A 761 5.89 -5.24 -13.94
C VAL A 761 5.81 -3.89 -14.69
N ALA A 762 5.48 -3.89 -15.97
CA ALA A 762 5.37 -2.68 -16.79
C ALA A 762 4.53 -2.94 -18.05
N THR A 763 4.13 -1.87 -18.74
CA THR A 763 3.38 -2.00 -20.00
C THR A 763 4.25 -2.74 -21.01
N GLY A 764 3.72 -3.79 -21.64
CA GLY A 764 4.53 -4.59 -22.55
C GLY A 764 5.22 -5.79 -21.91
N HIS A 765 5.13 -5.97 -20.59
CA HIS A 765 5.64 -7.15 -19.89
C HIS A 765 4.53 -8.15 -19.56
N SER A 766 4.90 -9.42 -19.44
CA SER A 766 4.02 -10.47 -18.91
C SER A 766 4.38 -10.89 -17.49
N TYR A 767 5.36 -10.27 -16.85
CA TYR A 767 5.82 -10.63 -15.50
C TYR A 767 4.98 -9.96 -14.42
N THR A 768 4.95 -10.58 -13.24
CA THR A 768 4.41 -9.96 -12.03
C THR A 768 5.48 -9.79 -10.95
N ASP A 769 5.39 -8.70 -10.20
CA ASP A 769 6.23 -8.40 -9.04
C ASP A 769 5.38 -7.99 -7.82
N THR A 770 6.09 -7.71 -6.72
CA THR A 770 5.53 -7.42 -5.41
C THR A 770 5.65 -5.94 -5.02
N PHE A 771 5.95 -5.04 -5.97
CA PHE A 771 6.21 -3.63 -5.68
C PHE A 771 5.03 -2.92 -5.00
N MET A 772 3.80 -3.36 -5.30
CA MET A 772 2.58 -2.79 -4.75
C MET A 772 2.45 -2.88 -3.23
N ILE A 773 3.30 -3.65 -2.55
CA ILE A 773 3.44 -3.64 -1.08
C ILE A 773 3.74 -2.23 -0.54
N ASN A 774 4.33 -1.34 -1.34
CA ASN A 774 4.62 0.05 -0.96
C ASN A 774 3.34 0.91 -0.79
N GLY A 775 2.24 0.55 -1.46
CA GLY A 775 1.04 1.38 -1.57
C GLY A 775 0.05 1.51 -0.38
N PRO A 776 -0.05 0.56 0.58
CA PRO A 776 -1.10 0.57 1.62
C PRO A 776 -1.30 1.90 2.34
N ALA A 777 -0.23 2.51 2.86
CA ALA A 777 -0.30 3.78 3.58
C ALA A 777 -0.87 4.91 2.70
N GLU A 778 -0.40 5.03 1.46
CA GLU A 778 -0.77 6.12 0.55
C GLU A 778 -2.21 6.00 0.04
N PHE A 779 -2.67 4.77 -0.24
CA PHE A 779 -4.09 4.53 -0.55
C PHE A 779 -5.00 4.75 0.66
N TYR A 780 -4.55 4.40 1.87
CA TYR A 780 -5.30 4.67 3.08
C TYR A 780 -5.40 6.18 3.35
N ARG A 781 -4.34 6.96 3.10
CA ARG A 781 -4.38 8.44 3.14
C ARG A 781 -5.36 9.02 2.12
N LEU A 782 -5.36 8.47 0.91
CA LEU A 782 -6.31 8.87 -0.13
C LEU A 782 -7.75 8.57 0.28
N TYR A 783 -8.01 7.42 0.93
CA TYR A 783 -9.29 7.13 1.55
C TYR A 783 -9.68 8.16 2.62
N VAL A 784 -8.78 8.48 3.56
CA VAL A 784 -9.06 9.45 4.64
C VAL A 784 -9.39 10.84 4.06
N SER A 785 -8.71 11.24 2.98
CA SER A 785 -8.87 12.54 2.32
C SER A 785 -10.13 12.63 1.46
N THR A 786 -10.60 11.50 0.90
CA THR A 786 -11.71 11.47 -0.08
C THR A 786 -13.01 10.88 0.46
N GLY A 787 -12.93 10.03 1.49
CA GLY A 787 -14.03 9.20 1.95
C GLY A 787 -14.40 8.04 1.01
N ASP A 788 -13.66 7.80 -0.08
CA ASP A 788 -14.00 6.74 -1.05
C ASP A 788 -13.57 5.35 -0.53
N ALA A 789 -14.57 4.55 -0.14
CA ALA A 789 -14.38 3.20 0.37
C ALA A 789 -13.63 2.25 -0.59
N GLN A 790 -13.57 2.55 -1.89
CA GLN A 790 -12.76 1.79 -2.85
C GLN A 790 -11.29 1.83 -2.48
N TYR A 791 -10.76 2.99 -2.11
CA TYR A 791 -9.36 3.13 -1.74
C TYR A 791 -9.07 2.40 -0.41
N LEU A 792 -10.03 2.35 0.51
CA LEU A 792 -9.92 1.53 1.72
C LEU A 792 -9.87 0.04 1.37
N SER A 793 -10.79 -0.44 0.53
CA SER A 793 -10.80 -1.84 0.07
C SER A 793 -9.48 -2.22 -0.58
N PHE A 794 -8.98 -1.37 -1.46
CA PHE A 794 -7.73 -1.60 -2.16
C PHE A 794 -6.51 -1.54 -1.22
N ALA A 795 -6.44 -0.57 -0.30
CA ALA A 795 -5.39 -0.49 0.71
C ALA A 795 -5.32 -1.76 1.57
N LYS A 796 -6.47 -2.37 1.91
CA LYS A 796 -6.52 -3.65 2.63
C LYS A 796 -6.00 -4.82 1.79
N ILE A 797 -6.33 -4.87 0.49
CA ILE A 797 -5.76 -5.88 -0.42
C ILE A 797 -4.23 -5.76 -0.48
N LEU A 798 -3.70 -4.54 -0.60
CA LEU A 798 -2.25 -4.33 -0.63
C LEU A 798 -1.59 -4.69 0.71
N ALA A 799 -2.16 -4.26 1.84
CA ALA A 799 -1.59 -4.52 3.16
C ALA A 799 -1.48 -6.03 3.48
N ASN A 800 -2.34 -6.85 2.88
CA ASN A 800 -2.45 -8.26 3.17
C ASN A 800 -2.03 -9.15 1.99
N ASN A 801 -2.77 -9.13 0.89
CA ASN A 801 -2.55 -10.07 -0.21
C ASN A 801 -1.25 -9.80 -0.97
N ALA A 802 -0.80 -8.54 -1.09
CA ALA A 802 0.48 -8.25 -1.75
C ALA A 802 1.67 -8.83 -0.96
N ASN A 803 1.53 -8.92 0.37
CA ASN A 803 2.50 -9.50 1.30
C ASN A 803 2.33 -11.02 1.50
N ALA A 804 1.21 -11.61 1.12
CA ALA A 804 0.97 -13.05 1.26
C ALA A 804 2.08 -13.94 0.66
N PRO A 805 2.83 -13.53 -0.39
CA PRO A 805 3.90 -14.34 -0.93
C PRO A 805 5.20 -14.36 -0.12
N THR A 806 5.35 -13.55 0.92
CA THR A 806 6.55 -13.54 1.76
C THR A 806 6.58 -14.79 2.66
N ASP A 807 7.77 -15.27 3.04
CA ASP A 807 7.92 -16.29 4.08
C ASP A 807 7.83 -15.68 5.50
N TYR A 808 6.86 -14.79 5.71
CA TYR A 808 6.75 -14.04 6.97
C TYR A 808 6.46 -14.95 8.17
N ASP A 809 5.83 -16.10 8.01
CA ASP A 809 5.53 -17.05 9.09
C ASP A 809 6.44 -18.30 9.10
N GLY A 810 7.35 -18.41 8.12
CA GLY A 810 8.26 -19.55 7.95
C GLY A 810 7.62 -20.77 7.26
N ARG A 811 6.40 -20.66 6.74
CA ARG A 811 5.68 -21.75 6.06
C ARG A 811 6.39 -22.28 4.81
N LEU A 812 7.20 -21.47 4.14
CA LEU A 812 7.94 -21.84 2.94
C LEU A 812 9.28 -22.50 3.27
N GLY A 813 9.76 -22.36 4.51
CA GLY A 813 11.03 -22.91 4.96
C GLY A 813 12.21 -22.31 4.18
N TYR A 814 12.17 -21.00 3.94
CA TYR A 814 13.29 -20.22 3.44
C TYR A 814 14.38 -20.09 4.51
N GLN A 815 15.60 -19.74 4.09
CA GLN A 815 16.74 -19.65 5.02
C GLN A 815 16.56 -18.57 6.09
N PHE A 816 15.76 -17.54 5.79
CA PHE A 816 15.31 -16.52 6.73
C PHE A 816 13.80 -16.31 6.55
N LYS A 817 13.09 -16.17 7.68
CA LYS A 817 11.72 -15.65 7.68
C LYS A 817 11.76 -14.22 7.16
N ALA A 818 10.68 -13.79 6.49
CA ALA A 818 10.53 -12.54 5.70
C ALA A 818 10.90 -12.63 4.21
N LEU A 819 11.78 -13.56 3.81
CA LEU A 819 12.27 -13.57 2.43
C LEU A 819 11.14 -13.79 1.40
N LEU A 820 11.31 -13.16 0.24
CA LEU A 820 10.37 -13.14 -0.86
C LEU A 820 11.13 -13.24 -2.19
N GLY A 821 10.63 -13.96 -3.17
CA GLY A 821 11.24 -14.00 -4.50
C GLY A 821 10.88 -12.78 -5.36
N GLU A 822 11.78 -12.36 -6.24
CA GLU A 822 11.63 -11.17 -7.10
C GLU A 822 10.43 -11.18 -8.08
N GLY A 823 9.88 -12.35 -8.49
CA GLY A 823 8.69 -12.37 -9.36
C GLY A 823 8.31 -13.71 -9.99
N ILE A 824 7.34 -13.66 -10.93
CA ILE A 824 6.81 -14.79 -11.73
C ILE A 824 6.70 -14.40 -13.21
N MET A 825 6.93 -15.36 -14.12
CA MET A 825 6.49 -15.25 -15.52
C MET A 825 4.96 -15.42 -15.63
N GLY A 826 4.24 -14.36 -16.00
CA GLY A 826 2.79 -14.36 -16.18
C GLY A 826 2.29 -14.68 -17.60
N ASN A 827 3.14 -15.11 -18.53
CA ASN A 827 2.66 -15.65 -19.82
C ASN A 827 1.96 -17.01 -19.65
N ASN A 828 2.37 -17.79 -18.64
CA ASN A 828 1.74 -19.04 -18.22
C ASN A 828 1.54 -19.13 -16.69
N PHE A 829 2.04 -18.22 -15.85
CA PHE A 829 1.97 -18.28 -14.37
C PHE A 829 2.36 -19.64 -13.76
N THR A 830 3.09 -20.46 -14.52
CA THR A 830 3.54 -21.81 -14.14
C THR A 830 4.97 -21.82 -13.62
N GLU A 831 5.76 -20.78 -13.90
CA GLU A 831 7.18 -20.74 -13.58
C GLU A 831 7.49 -19.62 -12.59
N TYR A 832 7.89 -20.03 -11.39
CA TYR A 832 8.42 -19.16 -10.34
C TYR A 832 9.89 -18.85 -10.62
N TYR A 833 10.26 -17.56 -10.63
CA TYR A 833 11.64 -17.15 -10.95
C TYR A 833 12.45 -16.69 -9.72
N GLY A 834 11.81 -16.50 -8.56
CA GLY A 834 12.44 -15.82 -7.43
C GLY A 834 13.24 -16.71 -6.48
N LEU A 835 14.44 -17.16 -6.87
CA LEU A 835 15.41 -17.69 -5.90
C LEU A 835 16.13 -16.59 -5.11
N GLU A 836 15.93 -15.33 -5.46
CA GLU A 836 16.61 -14.16 -4.90
C GLU A 836 15.58 -13.19 -4.29
N CYS A 837 15.90 -12.69 -3.10
CA CYS A 837 15.18 -11.61 -2.42
C CYS A 837 16.05 -10.37 -2.44
N LEU A 838 15.62 -9.35 -3.19
CA LEU A 838 16.30 -8.06 -3.25
C LEU A 838 15.96 -7.24 -2.01
N THR A 839 16.93 -6.43 -1.54
CA THR A 839 16.77 -5.66 -0.30
C THR A 839 15.58 -4.68 -0.34
N TRP A 840 15.26 -4.11 -1.51
CA TRP A 840 14.08 -3.22 -1.63
C TRP A 840 12.76 -3.90 -1.24
N GLN A 841 12.61 -5.20 -1.47
CA GLN A 841 11.35 -5.90 -1.19
C GLN A 841 11.00 -5.86 0.30
N LEU A 842 12.01 -5.92 1.16
CA LEU A 842 11.88 -5.84 2.61
C LEU A 842 11.80 -4.38 3.08
N ALA A 843 12.53 -3.48 2.43
CA ALA A 843 12.48 -2.05 2.78
C ALA A 843 11.07 -1.45 2.56
N VAL A 844 10.41 -1.76 1.43
CA VAL A 844 9.06 -1.24 1.14
C VAL A 844 7.97 -1.91 1.99
N GLN A 845 8.19 -3.17 2.42
CA GLN A 845 7.33 -3.87 3.40
C GLN A 845 7.28 -3.09 4.70
N LEU A 846 8.46 -2.77 5.25
CA LEU A 846 8.56 -2.03 6.50
C LEU A 846 8.10 -0.58 6.35
N GLU A 847 8.50 0.12 5.29
CA GLU A 847 8.12 1.53 5.08
C GLU A 847 6.60 1.72 5.16
N SER A 848 5.82 0.89 4.47
CA SER A 848 4.36 1.05 4.47
C SER A 848 3.74 0.77 5.83
N ILE A 849 4.24 -0.24 6.54
CA ILE A 849 3.79 -0.58 7.90
C ILE A 849 4.19 0.52 8.90
N ALA A 850 5.42 1.01 8.81
CA ALA A 850 5.95 2.07 9.66
C ALA A 850 5.19 3.37 9.45
N MET A 851 4.89 3.75 8.20
CA MET A 851 4.09 4.93 7.88
C MET A 851 2.68 4.85 8.49
N LEU A 852 1.99 3.71 8.38
CA LEU A 852 0.68 3.53 9.03
C LEU A 852 0.77 3.72 10.55
N GLU A 853 1.80 3.13 11.18
CA GLU A 853 1.99 3.25 12.63
C GLU A 853 2.37 4.68 13.05
N ASP A 854 3.24 5.35 12.31
CA ASP A 854 3.72 6.69 12.64
C ASP A 854 2.61 7.73 12.45
N MET A 855 1.76 7.56 11.43
CA MET A 855 0.62 8.45 11.19
C MET A 855 -0.55 8.20 12.13
N PHE A 856 -0.92 6.94 12.36
CA PHE A 856 -2.19 6.59 13.01
C PHE A 856 -2.03 5.84 14.34
N GLY A 857 -0.82 5.49 14.73
CA GLY A 857 -0.53 4.72 15.95
C GLY A 857 -0.73 3.21 15.81
N TYR A 858 -1.09 2.71 14.62
CA TYR A 858 -1.32 1.28 14.39
C TYR A 858 -0.72 0.81 13.06
N LYS A 859 -0.11 -0.38 13.07
CA LYS A 859 0.47 -1.04 11.88
C LYS A 859 -0.58 -1.63 10.93
N ASN A 860 -1.79 -1.88 11.42
CA ASN A 860 -2.84 -2.59 10.70
C ASN A 860 -4.05 -1.68 10.43
N ILE A 861 -4.51 -1.64 9.17
CA ILE A 861 -5.63 -0.80 8.74
C ILE A 861 -6.93 -1.11 9.50
N ASP A 862 -7.25 -2.37 9.80
CA ASP A 862 -8.45 -2.72 10.56
C ASP A 862 -8.37 -2.26 12.02
N GLN A 863 -7.17 -2.21 12.61
CA GLN A 863 -6.97 -1.59 13.92
C GLN A 863 -7.18 -0.08 13.86
N ILE A 864 -6.69 0.60 12.81
CA ILE A 864 -6.97 2.03 12.62
C ILE A 864 -8.48 2.26 12.47
N GLU A 865 -9.15 1.45 11.64
CA GLU A 865 -10.58 1.57 11.37
C GLU A 865 -11.44 1.36 12.60
N SER A 866 -11.06 0.41 13.47
CA SER A 866 -11.82 0.07 14.69
C SER A 866 -11.53 0.98 15.88
N ASN A 867 -10.32 1.52 16.01
CA ASN A 867 -9.92 2.28 17.20
C ASN A 867 -9.98 3.80 17.00
N LEU A 868 -10.01 4.30 15.77
CA LEU A 868 -10.06 5.73 15.49
C LEU A 868 -11.39 6.13 14.82
N SER A 869 -11.97 7.24 15.27
CA SER A 869 -13.07 7.89 14.56
C SER A 869 -12.59 8.52 13.25
N SER A 870 -13.48 8.71 12.27
CA SER A 870 -13.15 9.40 11.01
C SER A 870 -12.50 10.77 11.23
N GLY A 871 -12.94 11.47 12.27
CA GLY A 871 -12.36 12.74 12.69
C GLY A 871 -10.90 12.64 13.19
N GLN A 872 -10.60 11.63 14.01
CA GLN A 872 -9.23 11.37 14.46
C GLN A 872 -8.34 10.97 13.30
N LYS A 873 -8.82 10.13 12.37
CA LYS A 873 -8.07 9.75 11.16
C LYS A 873 -7.70 10.98 10.32
N GLN A 874 -8.66 11.85 10.02
CA GLN A 874 -8.40 13.09 9.29
C GLN A 874 -7.43 14.02 10.02
N MET A 875 -7.59 14.18 11.33
CA MET A 875 -6.67 15.00 12.12
C MET A 875 -5.24 14.44 12.08
N LEU A 876 -5.08 13.15 12.35
CA LEU A 876 -3.77 12.50 12.44
C LEU A 876 -3.07 12.40 11.09
N SER A 877 -3.81 12.20 9.99
CA SER A 877 -3.24 12.20 8.64
C SER A 877 -2.62 13.53 8.22
N HIS A 878 -2.94 14.63 8.91
CA HIS A 878 -2.38 15.97 8.66
C HIS A 878 -1.36 16.41 9.73
N LEU A 879 -1.32 15.73 10.90
CA LEU A 879 -0.40 16.03 12.01
C LEU A 879 0.94 15.31 11.92
N SER A 880 1.07 14.30 11.06
CA SER A 880 2.31 13.51 10.85
C SER A 880 3.53 14.33 10.41
N TYR A 881 3.36 15.63 10.22
CA TYR A 881 4.36 16.57 9.73
C TYR A 881 4.68 17.71 10.71
N LEU A 882 4.12 17.67 11.93
CA LEU A 882 4.51 18.60 13.00
C LEU A 882 5.73 18.06 13.77
N PRO A 883 6.78 18.87 14.01
CA PRO A 883 7.89 18.48 14.87
C PRO A 883 7.42 18.13 16.28
N GLY A 884 7.79 16.94 16.78
CA GLY A 884 7.76 16.62 18.21
C GLY A 884 6.52 15.88 18.75
N GLY A 885 5.59 15.39 17.92
CA GLY A 885 4.61 14.37 18.34
C GLY A 885 3.71 14.72 19.55
N THR A 886 3.51 16.01 19.86
CA THR A 886 2.72 16.42 21.03
C THR A 886 1.23 16.42 20.74
N THR A 887 0.46 15.75 21.60
CA THR A 887 -0.99 15.61 21.46
C THR A 887 -1.72 16.89 21.90
N PRO A 888 -2.77 17.33 21.20
CA PRO A 888 -3.62 18.43 21.66
C PRO A 888 -4.23 18.20 23.04
N ALA A 889 -4.36 19.26 23.83
CA ALA A 889 -4.99 19.24 25.13
C ALA A 889 -6.49 18.94 25.02
N THR A 890 -6.98 18.01 25.84
CA THR A 890 -8.40 17.62 25.93
C THR A 890 -9.23 18.57 26.79
N GLN A 891 -8.58 19.43 27.58
CA GLN A 891 -9.20 20.50 28.37
C GLN A 891 -8.22 21.68 28.55
N ILE A 892 -8.76 22.89 28.65
CA ILE A 892 -7.99 24.09 28.97
C ILE A 892 -8.01 24.30 30.48
N THR A 893 -6.83 24.45 31.07
CA THR A 893 -6.64 24.53 32.52
C THR A 893 -6.20 25.93 32.92
N ASN A 894 -6.84 26.51 33.94
CA ASN A 894 -6.51 27.83 34.45
C ASN A 894 -5.04 27.93 34.89
N GLY A 895 -4.36 28.98 34.47
CA GLY A 895 -2.98 29.28 34.82
C GLY A 895 -1.93 28.55 33.97
N LYS A 896 -2.32 27.58 33.14
CA LYS A 896 -1.41 26.88 32.22
C LYS A 896 -1.12 27.71 30.96
N VAL A 897 0.01 27.43 30.34
CA VAL A 897 0.47 28.10 29.11
C VAL A 897 0.29 27.17 27.93
N TYR A 898 -0.14 27.71 26.79
CA TYR A 898 -0.43 26.95 25.59
C TYR A 898 0.17 27.59 24.34
N LYS A 899 0.55 26.76 23.37
CA LYS A 899 0.60 27.13 21.95
C LYS A 899 -0.80 26.90 21.36
N ILE A 900 -1.30 27.85 20.58
CA ILE A 900 -2.66 27.79 20.01
C ILE A 900 -2.53 27.63 18.50
N VAL A 901 -2.84 26.45 17.98
CA VAL A 901 -2.53 26.00 16.61
C VAL A 901 -3.79 25.99 15.75
N ASN A 902 -3.76 26.63 14.59
CA ASN A 902 -4.90 26.66 13.67
C ASN A 902 -5.10 25.29 12.99
N ARG A 903 -6.34 24.81 12.91
CA ARG A 903 -6.67 23.54 12.26
C ARG A 903 -6.43 23.55 10.75
N ASN A 904 -6.63 24.69 10.09
CA ASN A 904 -6.47 24.78 8.63
C ASN A 904 -5.00 24.83 8.21
N SER A 905 -4.13 25.51 8.97
CA SER A 905 -2.76 25.80 8.55
C SER A 905 -1.67 25.10 9.36
N GLY A 906 -1.99 24.56 10.54
CA GLY A 906 -0.99 24.04 11.48
C GLY A 906 -0.10 25.11 12.12
N LYS A 907 -0.39 26.40 11.90
CA LYS A 907 0.39 27.54 12.41
C LYS A 907 -0.18 28.11 13.71
N LEU A 908 0.63 28.84 14.46
CA LEU A 908 0.32 29.32 15.80
C LEU A 908 -0.24 30.75 15.78
N ILE A 909 -1.09 31.08 16.76
CA ILE A 909 -1.37 32.47 17.13
C ILE A 909 -0.06 33.10 17.65
N ASP A 910 0.46 34.09 16.92
CA ASP A 910 1.74 34.74 17.16
C ASP A 910 1.58 36.25 17.33
N VAL A 911 2.35 36.85 18.25
CA VAL A 911 2.52 38.30 18.31
C VAL A 911 3.65 38.69 17.35
N GLN A 912 3.31 39.43 16.30
CA GLN A 912 4.25 39.74 15.23
C GLN A 912 5.54 40.38 15.77
N GLY A 913 6.67 39.73 15.44
CA GLY A 913 8.01 40.16 15.86
C GLY A 913 8.26 40.08 17.37
N ALA A 914 7.47 39.29 18.10
CA ALA A 914 7.49 39.23 19.57
C ALA A 914 7.43 40.61 20.24
N SER A 915 6.72 41.56 19.61
CA SER A 915 6.57 42.92 20.15
C SER A 915 5.97 42.90 21.56
N THR A 916 6.28 43.92 22.37
CA THR A 916 5.65 44.12 23.69
C THR A 916 4.74 45.35 23.72
N ALA A 917 4.55 46.03 22.58
CA ALA A 917 3.70 47.21 22.46
C ALA A 917 2.21 46.85 22.49
N ASN A 918 1.37 47.78 22.97
CA ASN A 918 -0.08 47.71 22.75
C ASN A 918 -0.38 47.82 21.26
N SER A 919 -1.45 47.13 20.83
CA SER A 919 -1.88 47.06 19.42
C SER A 919 -0.83 46.46 18.49
N ALA A 920 0.13 45.70 19.03
CA ALA A 920 0.99 44.89 18.17
C ALA A 920 0.15 43.75 17.56
N ASN A 921 0.28 43.59 16.25
CA ASN A 921 -0.57 42.70 15.50
C ASN A 921 -0.44 41.24 15.95
N ILE A 922 -1.56 40.52 15.97
CA ILE A 922 -1.56 39.08 16.12
C ILE A 922 -1.83 38.46 14.75
N SER A 923 -0.92 37.61 14.30
CA SER A 923 -1.00 36.91 13.02
C SER A 923 -0.76 35.43 13.23
N GLN A 924 -1.02 34.59 12.22
CA GLN A 924 -0.56 33.22 12.28
C GLN A 924 0.92 33.16 11.87
N TYR A 925 1.71 32.33 12.56
CA TYR A 925 3.12 32.12 12.22
C TYR A 925 3.54 30.68 12.55
N HIS A 926 4.47 30.12 11.80
CA HIS A 926 5.06 28.81 12.11
C HIS A 926 5.69 28.77 13.51
N ASP A 927 5.82 27.58 14.10
CA ASP A 927 6.36 27.41 15.45
C ASP A 927 7.85 27.77 15.49
N ILE A 928 8.20 28.83 16.21
CA ILE A 928 9.59 29.21 16.51
C ILE A 928 9.94 28.95 17.97
N ASN A 929 9.04 28.29 18.70
CA ASN A 929 9.10 28.04 20.13
C ASN A 929 9.34 29.30 20.99
N GLY A 930 8.99 30.48 20.47
CA GLY A 930 9.20 31.76 21.15
C GLY A 930 8.12 32.05 22.19
N THR A 931 8.47 32.80 23.24
CA THR A 931 7.51 33.26 24.27
C THR A 931 6.40 34.14 23.68
N GLY A 932 6.62 34.75 22.51
CA GLY A 932 5.60 35.48 21.74
C GLY A 932 4.47 34.60 21.17
N GLN A 933 4.64 33.28 21.15
CA GLN A 933 3.65 32.29 20.67
C GLN A 933 3.01 31.49 21.81
N GLN A 934 3.36 31.82 23.05
CA GLN A 934 2.95 31.09 24.24
C GLN A 934 1.96 31.93 25.04
N TRP A 935 0.79 31.37 25.30
CA TRP A 935 -0.36 32.08 25.85
C TRP A 935 -0.81 31.43 27.16
N LYS A 936 -0.72 32.17 28.26
CA LYS A 936 -1.27 31.78 29.55
C LYS A 936 -2.80 31.90 29.53
N ALA A 937 -3.49 30.78 29.74
CA ALA A 937 -4.94 30.77 29.91
C ALA A 937 -5.31 31.25 31.32
N VAL A 938 -6.22 32.22 31.43
CA VAL A 938 -6.70 32.76 32.71
C VAL A 938 -8.23 32.69 32.73
N ASP A 939 -8.77 31.84 33.61
CA ASP A 939 -10.21 31.70 33.82
C ASP A 939 -10.79 32.99 34.43
N GLN A 940 -11.87 33.50 33.86
CA GLN A 940 -12.61 34.67 34.34
C GLN A 940 -13.93 34.28 35.04
N GLY A 941 -14.22 32.99 35.15
CA GLY A 941 -15.48 32.46 35.64
C GLY A 941 -16.57 32.43 34.56
N SER A 942 -17.63 31.66 34.83
CA SER A 942 -18.80 31.53 33.95
C SER A 942 -18.48 31.11 32.50
N GLY A 943 -17.41 30.35 32.30
CA GLY A 943 -17.01 29.81 30.98
C GLY A 943 -16.19 30.76 30.10
N TYR A 944 -15.74 31.91 30.64
CA TYR A 944 -14.94 32.88 29.90
C TYR A 944 -13.46 32.83 30.30
N TRP A 945 -12.59 33.04 29.31
CA TRP A 945 -11.15 32.94 29.41
C TRP A 945 -10.46 34.19 28.86
N LYS A 946 -9.28 34.49 29.39
CA LYS A 946 -8.29 35.36 28.75
C LYS A 946 -7.08 34.55 28.34
N PHE A 947 -6.40 35.01 27.29
CA PHE A 947 -5.13 34.46 26.84
C PHE A 947 -4.07 35.55 26.91
N ILE A 948 -3.14 35.40 27.84
CA ILE A 948 -2.09 36.39 28.14
C ILE A 948 -0.79 35.92 27.53
N ASN A 949 -0.22 36.73 26.63
CA ASN A 949 1.05 36.44 26.00
C ASN A 949 2.18 36.37 27.03
N LEU A 950 2.98 35.30 26.99
CA LEU A 950 4.03 35.07 27.98
C LEU A 950 5.20 36.05 27.84
N ASN A 951 5.46 36.56 26.63
CA ASN A 951 6.52 37.53 26.40
C ASN A 951 6.16 38.93 26.92
N SER A 952 4.96 39.43 26.57
CA SER A 952 4.58 40.82 26.81
C SER A 952 3.70 41.06 28.05
N GLY A 953 3.10 40.00 28.60
CA GLY A 953 2.09 40.06 29.65
C GLY A 953 0.75 40.66 29.19
N LYS A 954 0.50 40.77 27.89
CA LYS A 954 -0.70 41.40 27.30
C LYS A 954 -1.72 40.37 26.82
N ALA A 955 -2.99 40.74 26.83
CA ALA A 955 -4.09 39.86 26.44
C ALA A 955 -4.33 39.89 24.93
N ILE A 956 -4.84 38.79 24.36
CA ILE A 956 -5.52 38.81 23.05
C ILE A 956 -6.74 39.75 23.16
N ASP A 957 -6.80 40.75 22.28
CA ASP A 957 -7.73 41.87 22.30
C ASP A 957 -8.36 42.08 20.92
N VAL A 958 -9.68 42.26 20.87
CA VAL A 958 -10.36 42.79 19.67
C VAL A 958 -10.28 44.31 19.68
N GLU A 959 -9.59 44.87 18.68
CA GLU A 959 -9.29 46.30 18.63
C GLU A 959 -10.54 47.17 18.72
N GLY A 960 -10.46 48.20 19.58
CA GLY A 960 -11.53 49.16 19.80
C GLY A 960 -12.83 48.55 20.34
N SER A 961 -12.80 47.32 20.88
CA SER A 961 -14.01 46.56 21.25
C SER A 961 -15.01 46.44 20.10
N SER A 962 -14.52 46.43 18.85
CA SER A 962 -15.37 46.36 17.67
C SER A 962 -16.21 45.09 17.67
N THR A 963 -17.40 45.17 17.08
CA THR A 963 -18.28 44.02 16.84
C THR A 963 -18.41 43.69 15.35
N ALA A 964 -17.65 44.37 14.49
CA ALA A 964 -17.65 44.15 13.04
C ALA A 964 -16.84 42.91 12.64
N ASN A 965 -17.19 42.30 11.49
CA ASN A 965 -16.37 41.31 10.81
C ASN A 965 -15.09 41.94 10.28
N GLY A 966 -13.98 41.20 10.36
CA GLY A 966 -12.66 41.67 9.95
C GLY A 966 -12.03 42.68 10.91
N ALA A 967 -12.62 42.90 12.10
CA ALA A 967 -11.95 43.72 13.11
C ALA A 967 -10.68 43.01 13.58
N ASN A 968 -9.58 43.77 13.64
CA ASN A 968 -8.28 43.22 13.94
C ASN A 968 -8.22 42.62 15.34
N ILE A 969 -7.47 41.52 15.47
CA ILE A 969 -7.08 40.99 16.77
C ILE A 969 -5.61 41.35 16.98
N SER A 970 -5.33 42.03 18.07
CA SER A 970 -3.97 42.41 18.48
C SER A 970 -3.76 42.09 19.94
N GLN A 971 -2.54 42.28 20.44
CA GLN A 971 -2.33 42.23 21.88
C GLN A 971 -2.54 43.61 22.52
N TYR A 972 -3.15 43.65 23.69
CA TYR A 972 -3.33 44.89 24.45
C TYR A 972 -3.16 44.66 25.95
N THR A 973 -2.84 45.73 26.68
CA THR A 973 -2.77 45.72 28.15
C THR A 973 -4.05 45.09 28.72
N ASP A 974 -3.90 44.16 29.66
CA ASP A 974 -5.05 43.52 30.32
C ASP A 974 -5.84 44.57 31.11
N ASN A 975 -7.06 44.85 30.67
CA ASN A 975 -7.92 45.90 31.21
C ASN A 975 -8.86 45.38 32.33
N GLY A 976 -8.55 44.22 32.92
CA GLY A 976 -9.29 43.66 34.04
C GLY A 976 -10.60 42.95 33.64
N SER A 977 -11.36 42.47 34.61
CA SER A 977 -12.52 41.58 34.38
C SER A 977 -13.72 42.25 33.67
N GLY A 978 -13.73 43.59 33.57
CA GLY A 978 -14.75 44.35 32.84
C GLY A 978 -14.54 44.41 31.32
N ALA A 979 -13.35 44.10 30.81
CA ALA A 979 -13.02 44.18 29.40
C ALA A 979 -13.52 42.94 28.63
N THR A 980 -14.77 42.99 28.16
CA THR A 980 -15.41 41.87 27.45
C THR A 980 -14.79 41.59 26.09
N ASN A 981 -14.13 42.56 25.46
CA ASN A 981 -13.42 42.39 24.19
C ASN A 981 -12.11 41.58 24.31
N GLN A 982 -11.62 41.36 25.54
CA GLN A 982 -10.45 40.52 25.87
C GLN A 982 -10.85 39.14 26.40
N GLN A 983 -12.15 38.83 26.43
CA GLN A 983 -12.68 37.62 27.03
C GLN A 983 -13.27 36.71 25.97
N TRP A 984 -13.04 35.41 26.11
CA TRP A 984 -13.32 34.42 25.08
C TRP A 984 -14.03 33.22 25.69
N THR A 985 -15.08 32.73 25.05
CA THR A 985 -15.52 31.35 25.28
C THR A 985 -14.67 30.41 24.44
N VAL A 986 -14.39 29.23 24.97
CA VAL A 986 -13.67 28.19 24.24
C VAL A 986 -14.56 26.98 24.14
N THR A 987 -15.13 26.77 22.95
CA THR A 987 -16.16 25.75 22.73
C THR A 987 -15.59 24.62 21.91
N GLY A 988 -15.58 23.41 22.45
CA GLY A 988 -15.08 22.24 21.74
C GLY A 988 -15.91 21.92 20.50
N VAL A 989 -15.25 21.60 19.40
CA VAL A 989 -15.89 21.14 18.14
C VAL A 989 -15.60 19.65 17.86
N GLY A 990 -15.07 18.94 18.85
CA GLY A 990 -14.61 17.56 18.75
C GLY A 990 -13.17 17.45 18.25
N GLN A 991 -12.59 16.26 18.38
CA GLN A 991 -11.25 15.92 17.87
C GLN A 991 -10.12 16.82 18.43
N GLY A 992 -10.24 17.31 19.67
CA GLY A 992 -9.22 18.17 20.28
C GLY A 992 -9.16 19.61 19.76
N PHE A 993 -10.11 20.01 18.89
CA PHE A 993 -10.22 21.38 18.37
C PHE A 993 -11.33 22.17 19.05
N TRP A 994 -11.14 23.49 19.07
CA TRP A 994 -11.97 24.45 19.78
C TRP A 994 -12.22 25.68 18.93
N LYS A 995 -13.38 26.31 19.09
CA LYS A 995 -13.61 27.69 18.65
C LYS A 995 -13.26 28.63 19.77
N ILE A 996 -12.65 29.75 19.44
CA ILE A 996 -12.37 30.84 20.38
C ILE A 996 -13.33 31.98 20.00
N ILE A 997 -14.38 32.20 20.79
CA ILE A 997 -15.45 33.15 20.48
C ILE A 997 -15.40 34.33 21.44
N ASN A 998 -15.30 35.54 20.91
CA ASN A 998 -15.23 36.75 21.70
C ASN A 998 -16.53 37.01 22.49
N ARG A 999 -16.41 37.35 23.77
CA ARG A 999 -17.56 37.62 24.65
C ARG A 999 -18.31 38.89 24.25
N ASN A 1000 -17.62 39.91 23.76
CA ASN A 1000 -18.24 41.19 23.39
C ASN A 1000 -19.03 41.11 22.08
N SER A 1001 -18.46 40.48 21.05
CA SER A 1001 -19.02 40.47 19.70
C SER A 1001 -19.76 39.19 19.30
N GLY A 1002 -19.52 38.08 20.02
CA GLY A 1002 -19.99 36.74 19.65
C GLY A 1002 -19.30 36.17 18.41
N LYS A 1003 -18.17 36.74 17.96
CA LYS A 1003 -17.45 36.34 16.74
C LYS A 1003 -16.24 35.47 17.02
N ALA A 1004 -15.89 34.62 16.07
CA ALA A 1004 -14.77 33.69 16.17
C ALA A 1004 -13.44 34.38 15.84
N VAL A 1005 -12.37 33.95 16.51
CA VAL A 1005 -10.99 34.18 16.07
C VAL A 1005 -10.78 33.47 14.72
N ASP A 1006 -10.42 34.22 13.70
CA ASP A 1006 -10.42 33.83 12.30
C ASP A 1006 -9.08 34.18 11.63
N VAL A 1007 -8.48 33.20 10.95
CA VAL A 1007 -7.39 33.48 10.02
C VAL A 1007 -7.96 34.01 8.71
N GLU A 1008 -7.62 35.26 8.38
CA GLU A 1008 -8.23 35.99 7.27
C GLU A 1008 -8.16 35.21 5.95
N SER A 1009 -9.30 35.16 5.26
CA SER A 1009 -9.46 34.49 3.95
C SER A 1009 -9.04 33.01 3.95
N SER A 1010 -9.01 32.35 5.11
CA SER A 1010 -8.48 30.99 5.26
C SER A 1010 -7.04 30.82 4.75
N GLY A 1011 -6.25 31.89 4.74
CA GLY A 1011 -4.87 31.86 4.27
C GLY A 1011 -4.00 30.91 5.10
N ARG A 1012 -2.98 30.31 4.48
CA ARG A 1012 -2.04 29.40 5.14
C ARG A 1012 -0.63 29.95 5.27
N ASP A 1013 -0.35 31.13 4.72
CA ASP A 1013 0.97 31.76 4.77
C ASP A 1013 1.30 32.29 6.18
N ASP A 1014 2.58 32.39 6.50
CA ASP A 1014 3.05 33.11 7.68
C ASP A 1014 2.66 34.58 7.62
N SER A 1015 2.53 35.18 8.80
CA SER A 1015 2.12 36.57 9.00
C SER A 1015 0.73 36.90 8.43
N ARG A 1016 -0.07 35.90 8.03
CA ARG A 1016 -1.47 36.11 7.67
C ARG A 1016 -2.22 36.62 8.90
N ASN A 1017 -2.97 37.70 8.71
CA ASN A 1017 -3.61 38.39 9.81
C ASN A 1017 -4.66 37.51 10.51
N ILE A 1018 -4.80 37.70 11.82
CA ILE A 1018 -5.88 37.11 12.61
C ILE A 1018 -6.85 38.23 12.97
N SER A 1019 -8.11 38.03 12.60
CA SER A 1019 -9.20 38.98 12.86
C SER A 1019 -10.35 38.26 13.56
N GLN A 1020 -11.39 38.98 13.95
CA GLN A 1020 -12.66 38.34 14.31
C GLN A 1020 -13.62 38.30 13.12
N PHE A 1021 -14.36 37.21 12.98
CA PHE A 1021 -15.38 37.07 11.94
C PHE A 1021 -16.59 36.26 12.42
N THR A 1022 -17.72 36.38 11.72
CA THR A 1022 -18.89 35.52 11.96
C THR A 1022 -18.45 34.05 11.98
N ASP A 1023 -18.83 33.32 13.03
CA ASP A 1023 -18.58 31.88 13.15
C ASP A 1023 -19.33 31.14 12.03
N SER A 1024 -18.57 30.54 11.13
CA SER A 1024 -19.05 29.74 10.01
C SER A 1024 -18.69 28.26 10.15
N GLY A 1025 -18.04 27.88 11.26
CA GLY A 1025 -17.60 26.52 11.54
C GLY A 1025 -16.45 26.03 10.65
N THR A 1026 -15.81 26.89 9.88
CA THR A 1026 -14.72 26.53 8.95
C THR A 1026 -13.40 26.23 9.67
N PRO A 1027 -12.50 25.39 9.11
CA PRO A 1027 -11.25 25.02 9.77
C PRO A 1027 -10.32 26.20 10.11
N ASN A 1028 -10.38 27.32 9.39
CA ASN A 1028 -9.58 28.51 9.69
C ASN A 1028 -10.01 29.23 10.99
N GLN A 1029 -11.16 28.85 11.57
CA GLN A 1029 -11.70 29.35 12.84
C GLN A 1029 -11.59 28.33 13.99
N GLN A 1030 -10.90 27.20 13.75
CA GLN A 1030 -10.78 26.11 14.71
C GLN A 1030 -9.33 25.95 15.16
N TRP A 1031 -9.13 25.70 16.45
CA TRP A 1031 -7.82 25.81 17.08
C TRP A 1031 -7.56 24.63 18.03
N ALA A 1032 -6.34 24.08 18.02
CA ALA A 1032 -5.84 23.13 18.99
C ALA A 1032 -4.99 23.86 20.04
N PHE A 1033 -5.06 23.43 21.30
CA PHE A 1033 -4.24 23.96 22.38
C PHE A 1033 -3.17 22.93 22.74
N ILE A 1034 -1.90 23.26 22.60
CA ILE A 1034 -0.78 22.39 23.01
C ILE A 1034 -0.17 22.96 24.29
N GLU A 1035 -0.24 22.23 25.41
CA GLU A 1035 0.29 22.73 26.70
C GLU A 1035 1.82 22.90 26.66
N VAL A 1036 2.30 24.02 27.17
CA VAL A 1036 3.73 24.34 27.32
C VAL A 1036 4.07 24.31 28.82
N PRO A 1037 4.82 23.30 29.31
CA PRO A 1037 5.26 23.23 30.70
C PRO A 1037 6.05 24.49 31.10
N GLN A 1038 5.72 25.08 32.26
CA GLN A 1038 6.34 26.31 32.74
C GLN A 1038 7.23 26.09 33.97
N PRO A 1039 8.32 26.86 34.12
CA PRO A 1039 9.09 26.95 35.36
C PRO A 1039 8.23 27.32 36.57
N VAL A 1040 8.50 26.72 37.73
CA VAL A 1040 7.83 27.06 39.00
C VAL A 1040 8.70 27.92 39.92
N SER A 1041 8.05 28.85 40.63
CA SER A 1041 8.68 29.75 41.60
C SER A 1041 8.55 29.29 43.06
N THR A 1042 7.76 28.25 43.32
CA THR A 1042 7.64 27.55 44.61
C THR A 1042 7.30 26.08 44.37
N LEU A 1043 7.75 25.19 45.26
CA LEU A 1043 7.30 23.79 45.26
C LEU A 1043 6.00 23.65 46.05
N THR A 1044 5.09 22.83 45.55
CA THR A 1044 3.81 22.49 46.16
C THR A 1044 3.88 21.07 46.67
N ASN A 1045 3.47 20.85 47.92
CA ASN A 1045 3.47 19.53 48.52
C ASN A 1045 2.61 18.54 47.72
N ASN A 1046 3.16 17.37 47.43
CA ASN A 1046 2.61 16.30 46.60
C ASN A 1046 2.47 16.61 45.10
N ALA A 1047 2.92 17.76 44.60
CA ALA A 1047 2.92 18.04 43.17
C ALA A 1047 4.05 17.30 42.44
N ILE A 1048 3.83 17.01 41.16
CA ILE A 1048 4.77 16.29 40.29
C ILE A 1048 5.53 17.30 39.43
N TYR A 1049 6.84 17.11 39.35
CA TYR A 1049 7.75 17.98 38.62
C TYR A 1049 8.65 17.20 37.68
N LYS A 1050 9.00 17.82 36.55
CA LYS A 1050 10.26 17.52 35.85
C LYS A 1050 11.32 18.49 36.36
N ILE A 1051 12.55 18.01 36.51
CA ILE A 1051 13.66 18.78 37.10
C ILE A 1051 14.76 18.88 36.05
N ALA A 1052 14.84 20.00 35.34
CA ALA A 1052 15.77 20.20 34.22
C ALA A 1052 17.03 20.98 34.63
N ASN A 1053 18.20 20.58 34.16
CA ASN A 1053 19.45 21.27 34.43
C ASN A 1053 19.55 22.58 33.64
N LYS A 1054 20.03 23.66 34.27
CA LYS A 1054 20.17 24.98 33.64
C LYS A 1054 21.18 25.00 32.50
N LYS A 1055 22.26 24.20 32.59
CA LYS A 1055 23.31 24.19 31.57
C LYS A 1055 22.90 23.41 30.33
N SER A 1056 22.25 22.25 30.52
CA SER A 1056 21.99 21.30 29.45
C SER A 1056 20.54 21.23 28.99
N GLY A 1057 19.59 21.77 29.75
CA GLY A 1057 18.15 21.63 29.52
C GLY A 1057 17.59 20.21 29.79
N ARG A 1058 18.45 19.24 30.12
CA ARG A 1058 18.10 17.82 30.35
C ARG A 1058 17.53 17.61 31.73
N VAL A 1059 16.65 16.62 31.87
CA VAL A 1059 15.96 16.31 33.11
C VAL A 1059 16.69 15.26 33.96
N ILE A 1060 16.44 15.29 35.27
CA ILE A 1060 16.83 14.21 36.18
C ILE A 1060 16.04 12.95 35.81
N ASP A 1061 16.77 11.90 35.45
CA ASP A 1061 16.27 10.64 34.89
C ASP A 1061 16.72 9.45 35.73
N VAL A 1062 15.82 8.48 35.94
CA VAL A 1062 16.21 7.16 36.43
C VAL A 1062 16.61 6.31 35.24
N GLN A 1063 17.87 5.89 35.21
CA GLN A 1063 18.44 5.11 34.12
C GLN A 1063 17.57 3.90 33.78
N ASP A 1064 17.27 3.77 32.48
CA ASP A 1064 16.50 2.68 31.88
C ASP A 1064 15.08 2.50 32.48
N ALA A 1065 14.53 3.57 33.08
CA ALA A 1065 13.27 3.55 33.84
C ALA A 1065 13.23 2.44 34.90
N SER A 1066 14.39 2.03 35.39
CA SER A 1066 14.52 0.91 36.33
C SER A 1066 13.68 1.16 37.58
N MET A 1067 13.13 0.10 38.14
CA MET A 1067 12.42 0.15 39.43
C MET A 1067 13.27 -0.36 40.59
N ALA A 1068 14.53 -0.75 40.34
CA ALA A 1068 15.41 -1.32 41.36
C ALA A 1068 15.94 -0.25 42.33
N ASN A 1069 16.24 -0.68 43.56
CA ASN A 1069 17.09 0.11 44.46
C ASN A 1069 18.49 0.28 43.86
N SER A 1070 19.11 1.42 44.14
CA SER A 1070 20.42 1.81 43.61
C SER A 1070 20.47 1.93 42.08
N ALA A 1071 19.32 2.01 41.41
CA ALA A 1071 19.31 2.36 40.00
C ALA A 1071 19.83 3.79 39.83
N ASN A 1072 20.72 3.96 38.86
CA ASN A 1072 21.45 5.19 38.69
C ASN A 1072 20.54 6.36 38.31
N ILE A 1073 20.84 7.56 38.85
CA ILE A 1073 20.20 8.80 38.41
C ILE A 1073 21.20 9.56 37.54
N ARG A 1074 20.75 9.95 36.35
CA ARG A 1074 21.56 10.62 35.33
C ARG A 1074 20.80 11.81 34.75
N GLN A 1075 21.46 12.65 33.96
CA GLN A 1075 20.73 13.60 33.12
C GLN A 1075 20.31 12.92 31.81
N TRP A 1076 19.12 13.22 31.31
CA TRP A 1076 18.62 12.72 30.04
C TRP A 1076 17.69 13.75 29.37
N HIS A 1077 17.53 13.74 28.06
CA HIS A 1077 16.53 14.54 27.38
C HIS A 1077 15.14 14.19 27.92
N ASP A 1078 14.20 15.14 27.84
CA ASP A 1078 12.84 14.88 28.30
C ASP A 1078 12.14 13.91 27.33
N SER A 1079 11.95 12.66 27.77
CA SER A 1079 11.29 11.59 27.01
C SER A 1079 9.80 11.45 27.34
N ALA A 1080 9.23 12.39 28.11
CA ALA A 1080 7.83 12.38 28.55
C ALA A 1080 7.37 11.09 29.28
N ILE A 1081 8.30 10.40 29.97
CA ILE A 1081 8.03 9.18 30.75
C ILE A 1081 7.91 9.47 32.25
N THR A 1082 7.20 8.61 32.97
CA THR A 1082 7.02 8.69 34.43
C THR A 1082 8.34 8.53 35.20
N ALA A 1083 9.37 7.93 34.61
CA ALA A 1083 10.70 7.79 35.22
C ALA A 1083 11.48 9.10 35.31
N GLN A 1084 11.02 10.16 34.65
CA GLN A 1084 11.59 11.52 34.71
C GLN A 1084 10.72 12.50 35.51
N GLN A 1085 9.66 11.98 36.12
CA GLN A 1085 8.71 12.74 36.90
C GLN A 1085 8.94 12.49 38.39
N TRP A 1086 8.99 13.56 39.16
CA TRP A 1086 9.36 13.54 40.57
C TRP A 1086 8.30 14.24 41.41
N LYS A 1087 7.61 13.48 42.25
CA LYS A 1087 6.67 13.98 43.25
C LYS A 1087 7.47 14.61 44.40
N ALA A 1088 7.28 15.92 44.61
CA ALA A 1088 7.89 16.63 45.73
C ALA A 1088 7.05 16.42 47.00
N VAL A 1089 7.66 15.91 48.08
CA VAL A 1089 6.98 15.68 49.37
C VAL A 1089 7.66 16.49 50.46
N ASP A 1090 6.93 17.43 51.06
CA ASP A 1090 7.41 18.28 52.14
C ASP A 1090 7.71 17.46 53.40
N GLN A 1091 8.89 17.63 53.97
CA GLN A 1091 9.35 16.98 55.21
C GLN A 1091 9.36 17.94 56.41
N GLY A 1092 8.94 19.20 56.22
CA GLY A 1092 9.00 20.26 57.21
C GLY A 1092 10.38 20.93 57.28
N SER A 1093 10.42 22.10 57.92
CA SER A 1093 11.65 22.89 58.11
C SER A 1093 12.44 23.21 56.82
N GLY A 1094 11.76 23.25 55.68
CA GLY A 1094 12.34 23.60 54.37
C GLY A 1094 12.99 22.45 53.60
N TYR A 1095 12.82 21.20 54.04
CA TYR A 1095 13.36 20.00 53.38
C TYR A 1095 12.29 19.22 52.63
N TRP A 1096 12.69 18.60 51.52
CA TRP A 1096 11.83 17.86 50.59
C TRP A 1096 12.40 16.49 50.29
N LYS A 1097 11.51 15.55 49.95
CA LYS A 1097 11.85 14.33 49.20
C LYS A 1097 11.37 14.47 47.76
N PHE A 1098 12.10 13.86 46.84
CA PHE A 1098 11.72 13.78 45.43
C PHE A 1098 11.50 12.32 45.08
N ILE A 1099 10.24 11.92 45.02
CA ILE A 1099 9.82 10.53 44.79
C ILE A 1099 9.54 10.35 43.30
N ASN A 1100 10.27 9.44 42.66
CA ASN A 1100 10.05 9.08 41.28
C ASN A 1100 8.63 8.52 41.07
N VAL A 1101 7.91 9.03 40.09
CA VAL A 1101 6.51 8.62 39.82
C VAL A 1101 6.43 7.19 39.30
N ASN A 1102 7.43 6.73 38.54
CA ASN A 1102 7.45 5.36 38.01
C ASN A 1102 7.69 4.32 39.11
N SER A 1103 8.74 4.50 39.91
CA SER A 1103 9.21 3.46 40.85
C SER A 1103 8.71 3.62 42.29
N GLY A 1104 8.18 4.79 42.65
CA GLY A 1104 7.83 5.16 44.02
C GLY A 1104 9.03 5.36 44.96
N LYS A 1105 10.26 5.41 44.43
CA LYS A 1105 11.52 5.54 45.19
C LYS A 1105 12.03 6.98 45.19
N THR A 1106 12.84 7.34 46.19
CA THR A 1106 13.34 8.72 46.34
C THR A 1106 14.75 8.90 45.81
N ILE A 1107 15.08 10.12 45.39
CA ILE A 1107 16.47 10.54 45.13
C ILE A 1107 17.29 10.36 46.42
N ASP A 1108 18.39 9.62 46.33
CA ASP A 1108 19.24 9.16 47.43
C ASP A 1108 20.73 9.37 47.11
N VAL A 1109 21.49 9.88 48.09
CA VAL A 1109 22.97 9.85 48.04
C VAL A 1109 23.45 8.49 48.51
N GLU A 1110 24.09 7.74 47.60
CA GLU A 1110 24.47 6.35 47.83
C GLU A 1110 25.38 6.19 49.07
N GLY A 1111 25.01 5.23 49.94
CA GLY A 1111 25.73 4.94 51.17
C GLY A 1111 25.72 6.07 52.21
N SER A 1112 24.85 7.08 52.08
CA SER A 1112 24.89 8.31 52.90
C SER A 1112 26.24 9.01 52.88
N SER A 1113 27.01 8.86 51.79
CA SER A 1113 28.34 9.43 51.65
C SER A 1113 28.31 10.95 51.77
N THR A 1114 29.40 11.53 52.27
CA THR A 1114 29.62 12.99 52.29
C THR A 1114 30.76 13.40 51.36
N ALA A 1115 31.26 12.52 50.48
CA ALA A 1115 32.33 12.84 49.54
C ALA A 1115 31.81 13.59 48.29
N ASN A 1116 32.69 14.39 47.67
CA ASN A 1116 32.45 14.91 46.31
C ASN A 1116 32.46 13.75 45.31
N GLY A 1117 31.56 13.78 44.32
CA GLY A 1117 31.41 12.73 43.32
C GLY A 1117 30.70 11.47 43.81
N ALA A 1118 30.14 11.48 45.03
CA ALA A 1118 29.32 10.36 45.48
C ALA A 1118 28.04 10.27 44.63
N ASN A 1119 27.71 9.06 44.20
CA ASN A 1119 26.65 8.83 43.24
C ASN A 1119 25.26 9.22 43.78
N ILE A 1120 24.41 9.75 42.90
CA ILE A 1120 22.98 9.90 43.18
C ILE A 1120 22.25 8.74 42.50
N SER A 1121 21.45 8.02 43.27
CA SER A 1121 20.64 6.91 42.79
C SER A 1121 19.23 7.03 43.33
N GLN A 1122 18.30 6.21 42.83
CA GLN A 1122 17.02 6.05 43.52
C GLN A 1122 17.10 4.92 44.56
N TYR A 1123 16.45 5.12 45.70
CA TYR A 1123 16.36 4.09 46.74
C TYR A 1123 14.99 4.12 47.43
N THR A 1124 14.61 2.99 48.01
CA THR A 1124 13.39 2.88 48.83
C THR A 1124 13.41 3.95 49.93
N ASP A 1125 12.27 4.62 50.16
CA ASP A 1125 12.17 5.60 51.25
C ASP A 1125 12.39 4.92 52.60
N THR A 1126 13.43 5.33 53.33
CA THR A 1126 13.81 4.76 54.64
C THR A 1126 13.28 5.56 55.83
N GLY A 1127 12.33 6.47 55.59
CA GLY A 1127 11.60 7.21 56.62
C GLY A 1127 12.12 8.64 56.84
N SER A 1128 11.55 9.33 57.84
CA SER A 1128 11.84 10.75 58.12
C SER A 1128 13.24 11.01 58.72
N GLY A 1129 13.93 9.96 59.18
CA GLY A 1129 15.30 10.05 59.71
C GLY A 1129 16.41 10.00 58.65
N ALA A 1130 16.09 9.69 57.38
CA ALA A 1130 17.06 9.51 56.31
C ALA A 1130 17.53 10.85 55.73
N ALA A 1131 18.54 11.47 56.35
CA ALA A 1131 19.04 12.78 55.94
C ALA A 1131 19.67 12.77 54.53
N ASN A 1132 20.18 11.63 54.05
CA ASN A 1132 20.75 11.48 52.71
C ASN A 1132 19.68 11.46 51.59
N GLN A 1133 18.40 11.30 51.94
CA GLN A 1133 17.23 11.33 51.04
C GLN A 1133 16.46 12.66 51.09
N GLN A 1134 16.94 13.64 51.88
CA GLN A 1134 16.25 14.90 52.11
C GLN A 1134 17.02 16.07 51.52
N TRP A 1135 16.31 16.97 50.86
CA TRP A 1135 16.87 17.99 50.01
C TRP A 1135 16.26 19.35 50.30
N GLN A 1136 17.10 20.36 50.52
CA GLN A 1136 16.68 21.76 50.55
C GLN A 1136 16.74 22.33 49.13
N VAL A 1137 15.71 23.07 48.71
CA VAL A 1137 15.74 23.82 47.45
C VAL A 1137 15.99 25.29 47.71
N VAL A 1138 17.05 25.85 47.12
CA VAL A 1138 17.46 27.24 47.32
C VAL A 1138 17.37 28.00 46.00
N SER A 1139 16.52 29.02 45.93
CA SER A 1139 16.34 29.81 44.72
C SER A 1139 17.62 30.58 44.38
N VAL A 1140 17.98 30.62 43.10
CA VAL A 1140 19.07 31.46 42.57
C VAL A 1140 18.55 32.57 41.63
N GLY A 1141 17.24 32.78 41.59
CA GLY A 1141 16.58 33.72 40.68
C GLY A 1141 16.36 33.16 39.26
N GLY A 1142 15.45 33.80 38.50
CA GLY A 1142 15.15 33.39 37.12
C GLY A 1142 14.48 32.02 36.97
N GLY A 1143 13.85 31.49 38.03
CA GLY A 1143 13.19 30.17 38.03
C GLY A 1143 14.09 28.98 38.36
N TYR A 1144 15.39 29.21 38.57
CA TYR A 1144 16.35 28.15 38.86
C TYR A 1144 16.64 27.99 40.36
N TRP A 1145 16.99 26.75 40.74
CA TRP A 1145 17.16 26.31 42.11
C TRP A 1145 18.42 25.47 42.29
N LYS A 1146 19.08 25.57 43.43
CA LYS A 1146 20.06 24.57 43.91
C LYS A 1146 19.32 23.51 44.72
N ILE A 1147 19.69 22.23 44.56
CA ILE A 1147 19.12 21.11 45.31
C ILE A 1147 20.20 20.59 46.25
N VAL A 1148 20.08 20.90 47.54
CA VAL A 1148 21.13 20.73 48.56
C VAL A 1148 20.78 19.56 49.48
N ASN A 1149 21.66 18.57 49.59
CA ASN A 1149 21.44 17.42 50.45
C ASN A 1149 21.52 17.79 51.95
N ARG A 1150 20.59 17.29 52.76
CA ARG A 1150 20.53 17.56 54.20
C ARG A 1150 21.69 16.94 54.99
N ASN A 1151 22.17 15.77 54.57
CA ASN A 1151 23.25 15.05 55.26
C ASN A 1151 24.63 15.68 55.00
N SER A 1152 24.94 16.01 53.75
CA SER A 1152 26.28 16.44 53.35
C SER A 1152 26.45 17.95 53.12
N GLY A 1153 25.34 18.69 52.94
CA GLY A 1153 25.36 20.09 52.51
C GLY A 1153 25.80 20.30 51.05
N LYS A 1154 25.97 19.22 50.27
CA LYS A 1154 26.39 19.26 48.85
C LYS A 1154 25.21 19.31 47.89
N LEU A 1155 25.46 19.72 46.65
CA LEU A 1155 24.43 19.91 45.63
C LEU A 1155 24.33 18.71 44.70
N ILE A 1156 23.13 18.46 44.17
CA ILE A 1156 22.95 17.64 42.97
C ILE A 1156 23.69 18.31 41.80
N ASP A 1157 24.65 17.60 41.21
CA ASP A 1157 25.61 18.06 40.22
C ASP A 1157 25.62 17.13 39.01
N VAL A 1158 25.55 17.69 37.80
CA VAL A 1158 25.85 16.95 36.57
C VAL A 1158 27.36 16.91 36.38
N GLU A 1159 27.94 15.72 36.37
CA GLU A 1159 29.39 15.53 36.37
C GLU A 1159 30.08 16.25 35.21
N GLY A 1160 31.17 16.96 35.52
CA GLY A 1160 31.95 17.77 34.56
C GLY A 1160 31.17 18.93 33.94
N GLY A 1161 29.93 19.17 34.38
CA GLY A 1161 28.98 20.05 33.71
C GLY A 1161 28.74 19.65 32.25
N SER A 1162 28.76 18.36 31.95
CA SER A 1162 28.42 17.84 30.63
C SER A 1162 27.02 18.27 30.20
N THR A 1163 26.80 18.40 28.89
CA THR A 1163 25.48 18.57 28.30
C THR A 1163 25.02 17.31 27.56
N ILE A 1164 25.65 16.16 27.80
CA ILE A 1164 25.39 14.91 27.07
C ILE A 1164 24.39 14.04 27.86
N ASP A 1165 23.46 13.41 27.14
CA ASP A 1165 22.56 12.41 27.72
C ASP A 1165 23.33 11.26 28.36
N GLY A 1166 22.82 10.78 29.47
CA GLY A 1166 23.40 9.69 30.22
C GLY A 1166 24.55 10.10 31.13
N THR A 1167 24.96 11.37 31.12
CA THR A 1167 25.97 11.84 32.08
C THR A 1167 25.44 11.64 33.49
N ASN A 1168 26.29 11.05 34.33
CA ASN A 1168 25.97 10.76 35.71
C ASN A 1168 25.61 12.02 36.50
N ILE A 1169 24.69 11.85 37.46
CA ILE A 1169 24.40 12.86 38.46
C ILE A 1169 25.01 12.39 39.78
N SER A 1170 25.89 13.21 40.34
CA SER A 1170 26.52 12.97 41.64
C SER A 1170 26.25 14.14 42.59
N GLN A 1171 26.68 14.03 43.85
CA GLN A 1171 26.75 15.21 44.71
C GLN A 1171 28.14 15.87 44.66
N TYR A 1172 28.17 17.19 44.66
CA TYR A 1172 29.42 17.95 44.66
C TYR A 1172 29.31 19.23 45.51
N GLN A 1173 30.45 19.76 45.98
CA GLN A 1173 30.49 21.04 46.69
C GLN A 1173 29.92 22.17 45.81
N ASP A 1174 29.32 23.19 46.43
CA ASP A 1174 28.75 24.33 45.71
C ASP A 1174 29.85 25.12 44.98
N MET A 1175 29.80 25.09 43.65
CA MET A 1175 30.68 25.84 42.75
C MET A 1175 29.94 27.02 42.10
N ASN A 1176 28.66 27.20 42.41
CA ASN A 1176 27.76 28.19 41.83
C ASN A 1176 27.70 28.16 40.28
N THR A 1177 27.89 27.00 39.67
CA THR A 1177 27.90 26.79 38.22
C THR A 1177 26.53 26.37 37.68
N ALA A 1178 26.30 26.55 36.37
CA ALA A 1178 25.01 26.24 35.74
C ALA A 1178 24.64 24.74 35.80
N ASN A 1179 25.61 23.83 35.90
CA ASN A 1179 25.37 22.40 36.03
C ASN A 1179 24.85 21.98 37.43
N GLN A 1180 24.82 22.90 38.40
CA GLN A 1180 24.28 22.71 39.75
C GLN A 1180 22.96 23.48 39.98
N GLN A 1181 22.39 24.05 38.92
CA GLN A 1181 21.18 24.86 38.96
C GLN A 1181 20.10 24.16 38.14
N TRP A 1182 18.90 24.06 38.71
CA TRP A 1182 17.83 23.21 38.21
C TRP A 1182 16.52 23.99 38.09
N LEU A 1183 15.80 23.76 37.00
CA LEU A 1183 14.49 24.29 36.67
C LEU A 1183 13.44 23.25 37.00
N PHE A 1184 12.54 23.57 37.92
CA PHE A 1184 11.39 22.71 38.19
C PHE A 1184 10.24 23.15 37.27
N SER A 1185 9.67 22.21 36.53
CA SER A 1185 8.49 22.46 35.69
C SER A 1185 7.35 21.54 36.14
N SER A 1186 6.14 22.09 36.29
CA SER A 1186 4.98 21.27 36.65
C SER A 1186 4.75 20.20 35.58
N SER A 1187 4.60 18.95 35.98
CA SER A 1187 4.19 17.86 35.09
C SER A 1187 2.73 17.48 35.38
N PRO A 1188 1.90 17.26 34.35
CA PRO A 1188 0.59 16.65 34.54
C PRO A 1188 0.69 15.23 35.09
#